data_AF-A0A6A5GH35-F1
#
_entry.id   AF-A0A6A5GH35-F1
#
_cell.length_a   1.000
_cell.length_b   1.000
_cell.length_c   1.000
_cell.angle_alpha   90.00
_cell.angle_beta   90.00
_cell.angle_gamma   90.00
#
_symmetry.space_group_name_H-M   'P 1'
#
loop_
_entity.id
_entity.type
_entity.pdbx_description
1 polymer ?
#
loop_
_entity_poly.entity_id
_entity_poly.type
_entity_poly.pdbx_seq_one_letter_code
_entity_poly.pdbx_strand_id
1 'polypeptide(L)'
;MDNVTERDPLATRIRVLEEFGKIITQIATNPELWRKLSFEAHKELCKELGEDFMDYPEFEFWFSRFLQGNFNLDYHRSSDPKARSFLDLPWDTFEKVGEYLRLYDRLELRNVCKDVRARVDNWDPKVAKICYYTVKVWSIDHKSRRESYFSQTMEIHDRFNNSNPMSFVMNVLKHPKLQLEELTIYREDQDWKKLIKRLDKSNQKLHVKKVDFAHFYRSSKIDLHFMIPGVLEEIKILFLYPKRNELSEIIESEQCQASRMLHIQSGTCPSEFPLDVLYNCPRFTLRLEGKHEDVYKPNFLKTLMNKGVVQKCVIYMLEPSDITFSPSEILKYFNEPEAMVQDIPSLRRYPIPGTNEFYELEYREEVKSRKGPGFRENLVRLERKHKPHEMAERDQVVTRRRILEEFGKVQMQIAAKPELWRKLSFEAHRELCKVVKWWNFINYPEFEFWFLRFVQGNFDLDYDRSSDPKVRPLSDLPQDVFEKIGETLELHDRFQLRNVCKDFRIQVDNWDPKVTKIYYSSANDWRIWQTSRPALYCADNFGLNENNRFRPGFHRYPISFVMSVLKHPKLQLEKMTIDLQGIMWKKLVKRLDASNRKLHVKNVEFQNRQRRANIDLRFMIPGVLEEIKMFLVDPTREDITEIVKSEQCQAAKLVYIESPIIFSQFPSDVLYNCPRFTLKFGGSPAYRLKAKFLKKLMKEGKVQKCVIYAHCQILKHFNEPEAMVPNFPSLRRYPIPGTNDFYEIEYQEKSIRLERK
;
A
#
# COMPACT_ATOMS: atom_id res chain seq x y z
N MET A 1 -46.13 -29.67 -36.54
CA MET A 1 -45.53 -29.65 -37.88
C MET A 1 -46.19 -28.49 -38.59
N ASP A 2 -45.53 -27.34 -38.63
CA ASP A 2 -45.93 -26.20 -39.45
C ASP A 2 -44.65 -25.49 -39.93
N ASN A 3 -44.46 -25.56 -41.25
CA ASN A 3 -43.58 -24.82 -42.15
C ASN A 3 -42.45 -23.97 -41.55
N VAL A 4 -41.26 -24.56 -41.40
CA VAL A 4 -40.01 -23.84 -41.70
C VAL A 4 -39.90 -23.85 -43.22
N THR A 5 -40.44 -22.83 -43.87
CA THR A 5 -40.04 -22.52 -45.25
C THR A 5 -38.52 -22.41 -45.24
N GLU A 6 -37.84 -23.29 -45.98
CA GLU A 6 -36.43 -23.11 -46.32
C GLU A 6 -36.31 -21.69 -46.89
N ARG A 7 -35.81 -20.76 -46.07
CA ARG A 7 -35.58 -19.38 -46.49
C ARG A 7 -34.53 -19.47 -47.59
N ASP A 8 -34.91 -19.03 -48.79
CA ASP A 8 -34.02 -19.02 -49.93
C ASP A 8 -32.69 -18.35 -49.54
N PRO A 9 -31.58 -19.11 -49.45
CA PRO A 9 -30.29 -18.56 -49.04
C PRO A 9 -29.85 -17.42 -49.95
N LEU A 10 -30.27 -17.42 -51.23
CA LEU A 10 -29.97 -16.35 -52.17
C LEU A 10 -30.69 -15.06 -51.78
N ALA A 11 -32.00 -15.13 -51.52
CA ALA A 11 -32.78 -13.98 -51.04
C ALA A 11 -32.20 -13.39 -49.75
N THR A 12 -31.77 -14.23 -48.81
CA THR A 12 -31.11 -13.79 -47.58
C THR A 12 -29.79 -13.06 -47.86
N ARG A 13 -28.96 -13.53 -48.79
CA ARG A 13 -27.69 -12.89 -49.15
C ARG A 13 -27.89 -11.58 -49.90
N ILE A 14 -28.93 -11.47 -50.73
CA ILE A 14 -29.32 -10.22 -51.40
C ILE A 14 -29.66 -9.13 -50.37
N ARG A 15 -30.39 -9.48 -49.30
CA ARG A 15 -30.70 -8.54 -48.21
C ARG A 15 -29.44 -8.02 -47.51
N VAL A 16 -28.46 -8.88 -47.24
CA VAL A 16 -27.18 -8.44 -46.65
C VAL A 16 -26.42 -7.51 -47.60
N LEU A 17 -26.50 -7.74 -48.91
CA LEU A 17 -25.88 -6.87 -49.92
C LEU A 17 -26.57 -5.51 -50.01
N GLU A 18 -27.90 -5.45 -49.89
CA GLU A 18 -28.67 -4.20 -49.81
C GLU A 18 -28.23 -3.37 -48.59
N GLU A 19 -28.11 -3.98 -47.41
CA GLU A 19 -27.62 -3.31 -46.20
C GLU A 19 -26.16 -2.83 -46.35
N PHE A 20 -25.30 -3.66 -46.94
CA PHE A 20 -23.92 -3.29 -47.25
C PHE A 20 -23.87 -2.04 -48.14
N GLY A 21 -24.71 -1.97 -49.17
CA GLY A 21 -24.81 -0.82 -50.08
C GLY A 21 -25.19 0.49 -49.37
N LYS A 22 -26.00 0.44 -48.30
CA LYS A 22 -26.40 1.63 -47.54
C LYS A 22 -25.22 2.28 -46.79
N ILE A 23 -24.25 1.48 -46.36
CA ILE A 23 -23.19 1.94 -45.44
C ILE A 23 -21.76 1.92 -46.02
N ILE A 24 -21.56 1.38 -47.23
CA ILE A 24 -20.24 1.27 -47.86
C ILE A 24 -19.55 2.63 -48.07
N THR A 25 -20.29 3.68 -48.42
CA THR A 25 -19.73 5.03 -48.59
C THR A 25 -19.18 5.60 -47.27
N GLN A 26 -19.82 5.27 -46.14
CA GLN A 26 -19.35 5.68 -44.81
C GLN A 26 -18.11 4.91 -44.40
N ILE A 27 -18.06 3.60 -44.69
CA ILE A 27 -16.89 2.75 -44.43
C ILE A 27 -15.71 3.18 -45.31
N ALA A 28 -15.96 3.54 -46.59
CA ALA A 28 -14.93 4.05 -47.49
C ALA A 28 -14.31 5.36 -47.00
N THR A 29 -15.11 6.19 -46.30
CA THR A 29 -14.64 7.47 -45.72
C THR A 29 -13.89 7.26 -44.40
N ASN A 30 -14.30 6.28 -43.58
CA ASN A 30 -13.71 5.98 -42.27
C ASN A 30 -13.57 4.45 -42.07
N PRO A 31 -12.50 3.83 -42.59
CA PRO A 31 -12.34 2.38 -42.60
C PRO A 31 -12.41 1.72 -41.22
N GLU A 32 -11.97 2.39 -40.16
CA GLU A 32 -11.98 1.90 -38.79
C GLU A 32 -13.39 1.65 -38.22
N LEU A 33 -14.43 2.25 -38.81
CA LEU A 33 -15.82 2.14 -38.34
C LEU A 33 -16.54 0.89 -38.85
N TRP A 34 -15.92 0.10 -39.75
CA TRP A 34 -16.61 -1.00 -40.44
C TRP A 34 -17.26 -2.02 -39.50
N ARG A 35 -16.61 -2.38 -38.38
CA ARG A 35 -17.17 -3.33 -37.40
C ARG A 35 -18.40 -2.78 -36.71
N LYS A 36 -18.35 -1.50 -36.31
CA LYS A 36 -19.48 -0.82 -35.66
C LYS A 36 -20.66 -0.72 -36.62
N LEU A 37 -20.41 -0.22 -37.84
CA LEU A 37 -21.44 -0.03 -38.85
C LEU A 37 -22.04 -1.38 -39.30
N SER A 38 -21.24 -2.44 -39.42
CA SER A 38 -21.74 -3.79 -39.73
C SER A 38 -22.66 -4.34 -38.64
N PHE A 39 -22.34 -4.11 -37.36
CA PHE A 39 -23.17 -4.58 -36.25
C PHE A 39 -24.47 -3.79 -36.11
N GLU A 40 -24.44 -2.50 -36.40
CA GLU A 40 -25.65 -1.66 -36.47
C GLU A 40 -26.55 -2.09 -37.63
N ALA A 41 -25.98 -2.33 -38.83
CA ALA A 41 -26.74 -2.85 -39.98
C ALA A 41 -27.36 -4.22 -39.71
N HIS A 42 -26.64 -5.13 -39.04
CA HIS A 42 -27.20 -6.42 -38.61
C HIS A 42 -28.41 -6.23 -37.67
N LYS A 43 -28.31 -5.32 -36.70
CA LYS A 43 -29.41 -5.03 -35.78
C LYS A 43 -30.64 -4.45 -36.48
N GLU A 44 -30.45 -3.51 -37.41
CA GLU A 44 -31.58 -2.96 -38.18
C GLU A 44 -32.23 -4.03 -39.05
N LEU A 45 -31.43 -4.86 -39.72
CA LEU A 45 -31.93 -5.99 -40.51
C LEU A 45 -32.74 -6.99 -39.67
N CYS A 46 -32.26 -7.33 -38.47
CA CYS A 46 -32.98 -8.19 -37.52
C CYS A 46 -34.23 -7.53 -36.94
N LYS A 47 -34.27 -6.20 -36.77
CA LYS A 47 -35.50 -5.50 -36.37
C LYS A 47 -36.57 -5.58 -37.46
N GLU A 48 -36.17 -5.44 -38.72
CA GLU A 48 -37.09 -5.46 -39.86
C GLU A 48 -37.61 -6.87 -40.17
N LEU A 49 -36.77 -7.90 -40.05
CA LEU A 49 -37.06 -9.26 -40.54
C LEU A 49 -37.23 -10.31 -39.40
N GLY A 50 -37.08 -9.89 -38.14
CA GLY A 50 -37.19 -10.72 -36.93
C GLY A 50 -35.84 -11.02 -36.26
N GLU A 51 -35.83 -11.13 -34.92
CA GLU A 51 -34.58 -11.37 -34.16
C GLU A 51 -33.87 -12.66 -34.56
N ASP A 52 -34.62 -13.68 -34.97
CA ASP A 52 -34.12 -14.97 -35.47
C ASP A 52 -33.92 -14.98 -37.01
N PHE A 53 -33.76 -13.81 -37.64
CA PHE A 53 -33.57 -13.73 -39.09
C PHE A 53 -32.24 -14.37 -39.53
N MET A 54 -31.14 -13.94 -38.91
CA MET A 54 -29.77 -14.35 -39.22
C MET A 54 -28.86 -14.09 -38.03
N ASP A 55 -27.94 -15.01 -37.73
CA ASP A 55 -26.94 -14.79 -36.69
C ASP A 55 -25.85 -13.79 -37.14
N TYR A 56 -25.26 -13.07 -36.18
CA TYR A 56 -24.24 -12.08 -36.51
C TYR A 56 -23.00 -12.68 -37.22
N PRO A 57 -22.48 -13.87 -36.86
CA PRO A 57 -21.36 -14.47 -37.58
C PRO A 57 -21.65 -14.81 -39.05
N GLU A 58 -22.88 -15.15 -39.42
CA GLU A 58 -23.31 -15.34 -40.81
C GLU A 58 -23.44 -14.01 -41.54
N PHE A 59 -24.01 -13.00 -40.89
CA PHE A 59 -24.08 -11.65 -41.43
C PHE A 59 -22.67 -11.07 -41.69
N GLU A 60 -21.80 -11.10 -40.69
CA GLU A 60 -20.43 -10.57 -40.73
C GLU A 60 -19.61 -11.26 -41.83
N PHE A 61 -19.82 -12.57 -42.04
CA PHE A 61 -19.16 -13.32 -43.10
C PHE A 61 -19.47 -12.76 -44.49
N TRP A 62 -20.76 -12.63 -44.84
CA TRP A 62 -21.18 -12.08 -46.13
C TRP A 62 -20.76 -10.62 -46.29
N PHE A 63 -20.96 -9.83 -45.23
CA PHE A 63 -20.55 -8.43 -45.17
C PHE A 63 -19.04 -8.24 -45.45
N SER A 64 -18.20 -9.07 -44.83
CA SER A 64 -16.74 -9.03 -45.02
C SER A 64 -16.31 -9.42 -46.43
N ARG A 65 -17.03 -10.34 -47.09
CA ARG A 65 -16.76 -10.68 -48.49
C ARG A 65 -17.11 -9.53 -49.43
N PHE A 66 -18.23 -8.84 -49.19
CA PHE A 66 -18.60 -7.65 -49.96
C PHE A 66 -17.61 -6.51 -49.77
N LEU A 67 -17.09 -6.31 -48.55
CA LEU A 67 -16.00 -5.36 -48.29
C LEU A 67 -14.72 -5.65 -49.10
N GLN A 68 -14.44 -6.93 -49.37
CA GLN A 68 -13.28 -7.35 -50.17
C GLN A 68 -13.55 -7.29 -51.69
N GLY A 69 -14.72 -6.82 -52.11
CA GLY A 69 -15.13 -6.78 -53.53
C GLY A 69 -15.66 -8.11 -54.08
N ASN A 70 -15.90 -9.10 -53.21
CA ASN A 70 -16.37 -10.43 -53.61
C ASN A 70 -17.89 -10.53 -53.51
N PHE A 71 -18.60 -10.21 -54.60
CA PHE A 71 -20.06 -10.15 -54.66
C PHE A 71 -20.76 -11.44 -55.13
N ASN A 72 -20.01 -12.55 -55.31
CA ASN A 72 -20.60 -13.83 -55.72
C ASN A 72 -21.54 -14.38 -54.64
N LEU A 73 -22.86 -14.34 -54.87
CA LEU A 73 -23.86 -14.78 -53.90
C LEU A 73 -23.97 -16.31 -53.79
N ASP A 74 -23.41 -17.08 -54.72
CA ASP A 74 -23.50 -18.56 -54.74
C ASP A 74 -22.36 -19.26 -53.98
N TYR A 75 -21.64 -18.52 -53.13
CA TYR A 75 -20.51 -19.06 -52.38
C TYR A 75 -20.94 -20.08 -51.31
N HIS A 76 -20.35 -21.28 -51.37
CA HIS A 76 -20.60 -22.35 -50.42
C HIS A 76 -19.66 -22.27 -49.20
N ARG A 77 -20.17 -21.69 -48.09
CA ARG A 77 -19.49 -21.55 -46.80
C ARG A 77 -19.06 -22.87 -46.14
N SER A 78 -19.59 -24.01 -46.59
CA SER A 78 -19.19 -25.35 -46.12
C SER A 78 -17.72 -25.67 -46.40
N SER A 79 -17.08 -24.96 -47.33
CA SER A 79 -15.67 -25.12 -47.68
C SER A 79 -14.73 -24.31 -46.77
N ASP A 80 -15.27 -23.38 -45.98
CA ASP A 80 -14.47 -22.55 -45.08
C ASP A 80 -14.24 -23.26 -43.73
N PRO A 81 -13.07 -23.08 -43.11
CA PRO A 81 -12.86 -23.48 -41.74
C PRO A 81 -13.91 -22.83 -40.84
N LYS A 82 -14.50 -23.61 -39.90
CA LYS A 82 -15.44 -23.04 -38.92
C LYS A 82 -14.80 -21.83 -38.24
N ALA A 83 -15.54 -20.72 -38.22
CA ALA A 83 -15.12 -19.51 -37.53
C ALA A 83 -14.86 -19.85 -36.05
N ARG A 84 -13.63 -19.56 -35.59
CA ARG A 84 -13.23 -19.83 -34.21
C ARG A 84 -14.02 -18.89 -33.30
N SER A 85 -14.76 -19.45 -32.35
CA SER A 85 -15.43 -18.73 -31.27
C SER A 85 -14.41 -18.17 -30.28
N PHE A 86 -14.79 -17.15 -29.54
CA PHE A 86 -14.05 -16.71 -28.34
C PHE A 86 -13.85 -17.86 -27.33
N LEU A 87 -14.77 -18.82 -27.31
CA LEU A 87 -14.66 -20.04 -26.52
C LEU A 87 -13.67 -21.06 -27.13
N ASP A 88 -13.30 -20.95 -28.39
CA ASP A 88 -12.31 -21.86 -28.99
C ASP A 88 -10.86 -21.45 -28.67
N LEU A 89 -10.67 -20.35 -27.93
CA LEU A 89 -9.36 -19.99 -27.39
C LEU A 89 -8.84 -21.08 -26.44
N PRO A 90 -7.55 -21.47 -26.55
CA PRO A 90 -6.91 -22.34 -25.58
C PRO A 90 -7.10 -21.83 -24.15
N TRP A 91 -7.25 -22.76 -23.21
CA TRP A 91 -7.51 -22.45 -21.81
C TRP A 91 -6.51 -21.41 -21.26
N ASP A 92 -5.22 -21.62 -21.51
CA ASP A 92 -4.14 -20.74 -21.03
C ASP A 92 -4.25 -19.31 -21.61
N THR A 93 -4.71 -19.17 -22.85
CA THR A 93 -4.91 -17.85 -23.47
C THR A 93 -6.11 -17.15 -22.84
N PHE A 94 -7.20 -17.87 -22.61
CA PHE A 94 -8.39 -17.33 -21.94
C PHE A 94 -8.07 -16.93 -20.49
N GLU A 95 -7.30 -17.75 -19.77
CA GLU A 95 -6.83 -17.45 -18.42
C GLU A 95 -5.92 -16.20 -18.40
N LYS A 96 -4.98 -16.07 -19.35
CA LYS A 96 -4.17 -14.85 -19.51
C LYS A 96 -5.03 -13.61 -19.72
N VAL A 97 -6.09 -13.68 -20.54
CA VAL A 97 -7.04 -12.56 -20.68
C VAL A 97 -7.63 -12.22 -19.32
N GLY A 98 -8.11 -13.21 -18.58
CA GLY A 98 -8.60 -13.04 -17.22
C GLY A 98 -7.58 -12.38 -16.29
N GLU A 99 -6.29 -12.74 -16.38
CA GLU A 99 -5.20 -12.15 -15.59
C GLU A 99 -5.05 -10.63 -15.79
N TYR A 100 -5.30 -10.12 -16.99
CA TYR A 100 -5.23 -8.69 -17.31
C TYR A 100 -6.51 -7.91 -16.99
N LEU A 101 -7.64 -8.59 -16.82
CA LEU A 101 -8.91 -7.94 -16.47
C LEU A 101 -8.96 -7.57 -14.98
N ARG A 102 -9.53 -6.40 -14.67
CA ARG A 102 -9.85 -6.00 -13.29
C ARG A 102 -11.05 -6.81 -12.79
N LEU A 103 -11.24 -6.90 -11.46
CA LEU A 103 -12.34 -7.66 -10.88
C LEU A 103 -13.70 -7.28 -11.49
N TYR A 104 -13.92 -5.98 -11.69
CA TYR A 104 -15.16 -5.50 -12.30
C TYR A 104 -15.39 -6.11 -13.68
N ASP A 105 -14.41 -5.99 -14.57
CA ASP A 105 -14.51 -6.49 -15.94
C ASP A 105 -14.64 -8.02 -15.97
N ARG A 106 -14.00 -8.72 -15.04
CA ARG A 106 -14.16 -10.18 -14.88
C ARG A 106 -15.60 -10.53 -14.51
N LEU A 107 -16.22 -9.80 -13.60
CA LEU A 107 -17.59 -10.07 -13.17
C LEU A 107 -18.63 -9.66 -14.23
N GLU A 108 -18.36 -8.62 -15.00
CA GLU A 108 -19.18 -8.31 -16.18
C GLU A 108 -19.07 -9.43 -17.22
N LEU A 109 -17.84 -9.91 -17.48
CA LEU A 109 -17.61 -11.05 -18.37
C LEU A 109 -18.35 -12.32 -17.88
N ARG A 110 -18.34 -12.56 -16.56
CA ARG A 110 -19.10 -13.64 -15.90
C ARG A 110 -20.62 -13.56 -16.14
N ASN A 111 -21.15 -12.38 -16.43
CA ASN A 111 -22.58 -12.18 -16.67
C ASN A 111 -23.00 -12.34 -18.13
N VAL A 112 -22.05 -12.42 -19.07
CA VAL A 112 -22.33 -12.46 -20.52
C VAL A 112 -23.15 -13.69 -20.94
N CYS A 113 -22.66 -14.89 -20.65
CA CYS A 113 -23.39 -16.13 -20.92
C CYS A 113 -22.97 -17.27 -19.98
N LYS A 114 -23.70 -18.40 -20.01
CA LYS A 114 -23.43 -19.56 -19.14
C LYS A 114 -22.05 -20.16 -19.38
N ASP A 115 -21.60 -20.22 -20.63
CA ASP A 115 -20.31 -20.84 -20.98
C ASP A 115 -19.13 -19.96 -20.56
N VAL A 116 -19.21 -18.64 -20.80
CA VAL A 116 -18.21 -17.69 -20.32
C VAL A 116 -18.19 -17.67 -18.79
N ARG A 117 -19.36 -17.71 -18.14
CA ARG A 117 -19.46 -17.83 -16.67
C ARG A 117 -18.69 -19.03 -16.15
N ALA A 118 -18.88 -20.21 -16.74
CA ALA A 118 -18.18 -21.43 -16.32
C ALA A 118 -16.65 -21.29 -16.42
N ARG A 119 -16.16 -20.58 -17.44
CA ARG A 119 -14.73 -20.28 -17.56
C ARG A 119 -14.23 -19.27 -16.53
N VAL A 120 -14.97 -18.18 -16.34
CA VAL A 120 -14.61 -17.14 -15.36
C VAL A 120 -14.68 -17.68 -13.93
N ASP A 121 -15.66 -18.52 -13.60
CA ASP A 121 -15.82 -19.15 -12.28
C ASP A 121 -14.62 -20.05 -11.90
N ASN A 122 -13.88 -20.52 -12.90
CA ASN A 122 -12.64 -21.26 -12.72
C ASN A 122 -11.43 -20.37 -12.46
N TRP A 123 -11.52 -19.06 -12.65
CA TRP A 123 -10.44 -18.14 -12.31
C TRP A 123 -10.37 -17.91 -10.80
N ASP A 124 -9.18 -17.57 -10.31
CA ASP A 124 -9.05 -17.02 -8.96
C ASP A 124 -9.63 -15.59 -8.95
N PRO A 125 -10.68 -15.30 -8.14
CA PRO A 125 -11.23 -13.95 -8.03
C PRO A 125 -10.21 -12.96 -7.44
N LYS A 126 -9.13 -13.46 -6.81
CA LYS A 126 -8.06 -12.68 -6.18
C LYS A 126 -8.63 -11.66 -5.21
N VAL A 127 -9.59 -12.06 -4.38
CA VAL A 127 -10.17 -11.24 -3.31
C VAL A 127 -9.69 -11.80 -1.98
N ALA A 128 -9.04 -10.95 -1.17
CA ALA A 128 -8.55 -11.29 0.16
C ALA A 128 -9.55 -10.87 1.23
N LYS A 129 -10.04 -9.62 1.15
CA LYS A 129 -10.87 -9.05 2.19
C LYS A 129 -12.06 -8.29 1.62
N ILE A 130 -13.14 -8.27 2.38
CA ILE A 130 -14.32 -7.47 2.08
C ILE A 130 -14.72 -6.73 3.36
N CYS A 131 -14.99 -5.43 3.23
CA CYS A 131 -15.46 -4.57 4.30
C CYS A 131 -16.84 -3.99 3.93
N TYR A 132 -17.83 -4.24 4.77
CA TYR A 132 -19.19 -3.70 4.64
C TYR A 132 -19.40 -2.53 5.60
N TYR A 133 -19.70 -1.34 5.07
CA TYR A 133 -20.07 -0.17 5.88
C TYR A 133 -21.57 0.12 5.82
N THR A 134 -22.11 0.19 4.60
CA THR A 134 -23.54 0.38 4.30
C THR A 134 -23.84 -0.21 2.92
N VAL A 135 -25.11 -0.27 2.52
CA VAL A 135 -25.49 -0.77 1.18
C VAL A 135 -24.76 -0.07 0.03
N LYS A 136 -24.37 1.21 0.18
CA LYS A 136 -23.65 1.99 -0.83
C LYS A 136 -22.13 1.98 -0.67
N VAL A 137 -21.63 1.57 0.50
CA VAL A 137 -20.22 1.71 0.86
C VAL A 137 -19.66 0.35 1.23
N TRP A 138 -18.86 -0.17 0.31
CA TRP A 138 -18.12 -1.42 0.43
C TRP A 138 -16.65 -1.15 0.08
N SER A 139 -15.77 -1.90 0.72
CA SER A 139 -14.37 -2.01 0.32
C SER A 139 -14.06 -3.46 -0.01
N ILE A 140 -13.41 -3.71 -1.14
CA ILE A 140 -12.96 -5.04 -1.54
C ILE A 140 -11.45 -4.99 -1.78
N ASP A 141 -10.72 -5.82 -1.07
CA ASP A 141 -9.27 -5.91 -1.12
C ASP A 141 -8.82 -7.06 -2.00
N HIS A 142 -7.99 -6.76 -2.99
CA HIS A 142 -7.45 -7.76 -3.90
C HIS A 142 -6.15 -8.42 -3.45
N LYS A 143 -6.04 -9.73 -3.67
CA LYS A 143 -4.78 -10.51 -3.68
C LYS A 143 -4.00 -10.11 -4.94
N SER A 144 -3.35 -8.95 -4.92
CA SER A 144 -2.48 -8.50 -6.00
C SER A 144 -1.39 -9.55 -6.27
N ARG A 145 -1.14 -9.86 -7.56
CA ARG A 145 -0.11 -10.82 -7.99
C ARG A 145 1.32 -10.26 -7.94
N ARG A 146 1.59 -9.31 -7.04
CA ARG A 146 2.93 -8.80 -6.76
C ARG A 146 3.09 -8.73 -5.26
N GLU A 147 4.15 -9.36 -4.76
CA GLU A 147 4.62 -9.27 -3.39
C GLU A 147 5.01 -7.82 -3.02
N SER A 148 3.99 -6.99 -2.86
CA SER A 148 4.09 -5.64 -2.33
C SER A 148 2.80 -5.32 -1.57
N TYR A 149 2.85 -5.52 -0.26
CA TYR A 149 2.20 -4.84 0.88
C TYR A 149 1.04 -3.83 0.71
N PHE A 150 0.24 -3.90 -0.35
CA PHE A 150 -0.98 -3.10 -0.48
C PHE A 150 -2.05 -3.98 -1.11
N SER A 151 -3.08 -4.29 -0.32
CA SER A 151 -4.37 -4.61 -0.89
C SER A 151 -4.82 -3.41 -1.74
N GLN A 152 -5.19 -3.65 -2.99
CA GLN A 152 -5.97 -2.65 -3.73
C GLN A 152 -7.35 -2.67 -3.10
N THR A 153 -7.64 -1.69 -2.25
CA THR A 153 -8.98 -1.46 -1.73
C THR A 153 -9.79 -0.75 -2.80
N MET A 154 -10.72 -1.47 -3.43
CA MET A 154 -11.73 -0.84 -4.27
C MET A 154 -12.84 -0.33 -3.37
N GLU A 155 -12.87 0.98 -3.12
CA GLU A 155 -14.04 1.62 -2.55
C GLU A 155 -15.12 1.71 -3.63
N ILE A 156 -16.21 0.99 -3.43
CA ILE A 156 -17.27 0.84 -4.44
C ILE A 156 -18.06 2.14 -4.62
N HIS A 157 -18.01 3.05 -3.64
CA HIS A 157 -18.71 4.34 -3.64
C HIS A 157 -18.36 5.20 -4.87
N ASP A 158 -17.09 5.32 -5.24
CA ASP A 158 -16.62 6.25 -6.28
C ASP A 158 -16.96 5.81 -7.71
N ARG A 159 -17.28 4.53 -7.91
CA ARG A 159 -17.54 3.97 -9.25
C ARG A 159 -19.02 3.85 -9.56
N PHE A 160 -19.86 3.65 -8.56
CA PHE A 160 -21.31 3.52 -8.73
C PHE A 160 -22.00 4.82 -8.29
N ASN A 161 -21.80 5.89 -9.05
CA ASN A 161 -22.55 7.15 -8.90
C ASN A 161 -24.06 6.87 -8.88
N ASN A 162 -24.64 6.78 -7.68
CA ASN A 162 -26.05 6.52 -7.38
C ASN A 162 -26.65 5.14 -7.74
N SER A 163 -25.87 4.13 -8.12
CA SER A 163 -26.38 2.76 -8.39
C SER A 163 -26.18 1.83 -7.20
N ASN A 164 -27.14 0.92 -6.93
CA ASN A 164 -27.03 -0.04 -5.83
C ASN A 164 -25.97 -1.12 -6.14
N PRO A 165 -24.82 -1.16 -5.42
CA PRO A 165 -23.74 -2.10 -5.71
C PRO A 165 -24.05 -3.55 -5.29
N MET A 166 -25.23 -3.80 -4.71
CA MET A 166 -25.65 -5.11 -4.24
C MET A 166 -25.55 -6.21 -5.31
N SER A 167 -25.90 -5.94 -6.56
CA SER A 167 -25.79 -6.92 -7.66
C SER A 167 -24.34 -7.33 -7.90
N PHE A 168 -23.45 -6.33 -7.97
CA PHE A 168 -22.02 -6.52 -8.12
C PHE A 168 -21.42 -7.33 -6.96
N VAL A 169 -21.72 -6.94 -5.72
CA VAL A 169 -21.19 -7.63 -4.54
C VAL A 169 -21.74 -9.06 -4.43
N MET A 170 -23.02 -9.28 -4.73
CA MET A 170 -23.58 -10.63 -4.80
C MET A 170 -22.88 -11.50 -5.85
N ASN A 171 -22.43 -10.93 -6.97
CA ASN A 171 -21.64 -11.66 -7.96
C ASN A 171 -20.25 -12.05 -7.42
N VAL A 172 -19.61 -11.19 -6.62
CA VAL A 172 -18.36 -11.54 -5.92
C VAL A 172 -18.60 -12.67 -4.92
N LEU A 173 -19.59 -12.51 -4.03
CA LEU A 173 -19.86 -13.44 -2.93
C LEU A 173 -20.30 -14.83 -3.42
N LYS A 174 -20.93 -14.90 -4.60
CA LYS A 174 -21.33 -16.15 -5.27
C LYS A 174 -20.23 -16.77 -6.14
N HIS A 175 -19.02 -16.23 -6.12
CA HIS A 175 -17.92 -16.81 -6.90
C HIS A 175 -17.44 -18.11 -6.22
N PRO A 176 -17.40 -19.26 -6.92
CA PRO A 176 -17.17 -20.56 -6.28
C PRO A 176 -15.77 -20.72 -5.70
N LYS A 177 -14.76 -20.09 -6.31
CA LYS A 177 -13.37 -20.06 -5.79
C LYS A 177 -13.10 -18.93 -4.78
N LEU A 178 -14.13 -18.23 -4.29
CA LEU A 178 -13.92 -17.16 -3.31
C LEU A 178 -13.49 -17.73 -1.96
N GLN A 179 -12.30 -17.35 -1.51
CA GLN A 179 -11.77 -17.68 -0.19
C GLN A 179 -11.25 -16.42 0.48
N LEU A 180 -12.05 -15.89 1.42
CA LEU A 180 -11.76 -14.66 2.13
C LEU A 180 -10.83 -14.93 3.32
N GLU A 181 -9.79 -14.12 3.42
CA GLU A 181 -8.94 -14.04 4.61
C GLU A 181 -9.65 -13.26 5.73
N GLU A 182 -10.39 -12.20 5.38
CA GLU A 182 -11.06 -11.35 6.36
C GLU A 182 -12.36 -10.75 5.80
N LEU A 183 -13.45 -10.82 6.58
CA LEU A 183 -14.71 -10.13 6.33
C LEU A 183 -14.98 -9.18 7.49
N THR A 184 -15.01 -7.87 7.21
CA THR A 184 -15.33 -6.86 8.22
C THR A 184 -16.74 -6.32 8.00
N ILE A 185 -17.56 -6.32 9.05
CA ILE A 185 -18.95 -5.86 9.02
C ILE A 185 -19.07 -4.73 10.03
N TYR A 186 -19.25 -3.50 9.55
CA TYR A 186 -19.40 -2.32 10.41
C TYR A 186 -20.84 -2.09 10.88
N ARG A 187 -21.82 -2.69 10.19
CA ARG A 187 -23.25 -2.53 10.49
C ARG A 187 -24.04 -3.73 9.93
N GLU A 188 -25.04 -4.21 10.66
CA GLU A 188 -26.02 -5.18 10.15
C GLU A 188 -27.38 -4.51 9.94
N ASP A 189 -27.44 -3.62 8.96
CA ASP A 189 -28.68 -2.93 8.60
C ASP A 189 -29.66 -3.84 7.84
N GLN A 190 -30.83 -3.30 7.50
CA GLN A 190 -31.85 -4.05 6.74
C GLN A 190 -31.34 -4.53 5.39
N ASP A 191 -30.37 -3.85 4.79
CA ASP A 191 -29.80 -4.23 3.50
C ASP A 191 -28.80 -5.37 3.64
N TRP A 192 -28.00 -5.40 4.70
CA TRP A 192 -27.22 -6.59 5.08
C TRP A 192 -28.12 -7.81 5.26
N LYS A 193 -29.24 -7.68 5.97
CA LYS A 193 -30.22 -8.78 6.14
C LYS A 193 -30.82 -9.24 4.80
N LYS A 194 -31.07 -8.33 3.86
CA LYS A 194 -31.49 -8.69 2.49
C LYS A 194 -30.39 -9.42 1.72
N LEU A 195 -29.12 -9.05 1.92
CA LEU A 195 -27.96 -9.69 1.31
C LEU A 195 -27.86 -11.15 1.78
N ILE A 196 -27.90 -11.38 3.09
CA ILE A 196 -27.86 -12.72 3.67
C ILE A 196 -29.02 -13.58 3.15
N LYS A 197 -30.26 -13.06 3.16
CA LYS A 197 -31.41 -13.78 2.55
C LYS A 197 -31.20 -14.15 1.08
N ARG A 198 -30.45 -13.36 0.31
CA ARG A 198 -30.13 -13.67 -1.10
C ARG A 198 -29.00 -14.69 -1.23
N LEU A 199 -28.06 -14.71 -0.27
CA LEU A 199 -27.02 -15.75 -0.16
C LEU A 199 -27.65 -17.09 0.20
N ASP A 200 -28.59 -17.10 1.16
CA ASP A 200 -29.31 -18.31 1.60
C ASP A 200 -30.08 -18.93 0.44
N LYS A 201 -30.78 -18.12 -0.34
CA LYS A 201 -31.47 -18.57 -1.58
C LYS A 201 -30.54 -19.16 -2.64
N SER A 202 -29.24 -18.87 -2.57
CA SER A 202 -28.24 -19.48 -3.45
C SER A 202 -27.57 -20.72 -2.87
N ASN A 203 -27.92 -21.15 -1.66
CA ASN A 203 -27.31 -22.27 -0.94
C ASN A 203 -25.77 -22.16 -0.82
N GLN A 204 -25.24 -20.95 -0.87
CA GLN A 204 -23.79 -20.70 -0.84
C GLN A 204 -23.39 -20.25 0.56
N LYS A 205 -22.55 -21.04 1.23
CA LYS A 205 -21.82 -20.58 2.42
C LYS A 205 -20.50 -19.93 2.01
N LEU A 206 -20.08 -18.92 2.77
CA LEU A 206 -18.86 -18.19 2.54
C LEU A 206 -17.67 -18.86 3.24
N HIS A 207 -16.60 -19.06 2.49
CA HIS A 207 -15.32 -19.48 3.03
C HIS A 207 -14.58 -18.26 3.59
N VAL A 208 -14.65 -18.04 4.91
CA VAL A 208 -14.08 -16.88 5.60
C VAL A 208 -13.18 -17.36 6.74
N LYS A 209 -11.92 -16.91 6.75
CA LYS A 209 -10.98 -17.24 7.84
C LYS A 209 -11.12 -16.33 9.05
N LYS A 210 -11.38 -15.04 8.84
CA LYS A 210 -11.54 -14.07 9.93
C LYS A 210 -12.78 -13.23 9.71
N VAL A 211 -13.60 -13.06 10.75
CA VAL A 211 -14.70 -12.10 10.74
C VAL A 211 -14.49 -11.04 11.81
N ASP A 212 -14.70 -9.78 11.45
CA ASP A 212 -14.61 -8.64 12.35
C ASP A 212 -15.89 -7.82 12.34
N PHE A 213 -16.62 -7.81 13.44
CA PHE A 213 -17.79 -6.99 13.68
C PHE A 213 -17.36 -5.67 14.35
N ALA A 214 -16.93 -4.71 13.52
CA ALA A 214 -16.38 -3.43 13.96
C ALA A 214 -17.51 -2.42 14.26
N HIS A 215 -17.39 -1.61 15.32
CA HIS A 215 -18.32 -0.49 15.62
C HIS A 215 -19.82 -0.86 15.78
N PHE A 216 -20.11 -1.92 16.55
CA PHE A 216 -21.48 -2.35 16.77
C PHE A 216 -22.16 -1.60 17.92
N TYR A 217 -22.91 -0.52 17.59
CA TYR A 217 -23.48 0.39 18.59
C TYR A 217 -24.80 -0.10 19.25
N ARG A 218 -25.43 -1.19 18.77
CA ARG A 218 -26.75 -1.65 19.24
C ARG A 218 -26.89 -3.17 19.18
N SER A 219 -27.81 -3.69 20.00
CA SER A 219 -28.12 -5.11 20.23
C SER A 219 -28.80 -5.80 19.02
N SER A 220 -28.17 -5.78 17.84
CA SER A 220 -28.57 -6.64 16.72
C SER A 220 -27.99 -8.04 16.90
N LYS A 221 -28.80 -9.07 16.66
CA LYS A 221 -28.37 -10.46 16.66
C LYS A 221 -27.29 -10.67 15.59
N ILE A 222 -26.05 -10.91 16.04
CA ILE A 222 -24.93 -11.26 15.17
C ILE A 222 -25.21 -12.60 14.52
N ASP A 223 -25.06 -12.64 13.21
CA ASP A 223 -25.35 -13.83 12.42
C ASP A 223 -24.09 -14.44 11.81
N LEU A 224 -23.86 -15.73 12.06
CA LEU A 224 -22.71 -16.49 11.56
C LEU A 224 -23.12 -17.63 10.61
N HIS A 225 -24.42 -17.88 10.39
CA HIS A 225 -24.89 -19.11 9.72
C HIS A 225 -24.45 -19.22 8.25
N PHE A 226 -24.21 -18.08 7.60
CA PHE A 226 -23.76 -18.00 6.21
C PHE A 226 -22.26 -18.32 6.04
N MET A 227 -21.53 -18.60 7.12
CA MET A 227 -20.12 -19.02 7.08
C MET A 227 -19.97 -20.54 7.25
N ILE A 228 -18.91 -21.10 6.67
CA ILE A 228 -18.57 -22.52 6.78
C ILE A 228 -17.96 -22.80 8.18
N PRO A 229 -18.55 -23.68 9.01
CA PRO A 229 -17.95 -24.12 10.27
C PRO A 229 -16.58 -24.78 10.04
N GLY A 230 -15.63 -24.58 10.97
CA GLY A 230 -14.27 -25.14 10.89
C GLY A 230 -13.29 -24.42 9.95
N VAL A 231 -13.78 -23.55 9.06
CA VAL A 231 -12.93 -22.64 8.25
C VAL A 231 -12.61 -21.35 9.00
N LEU A 232 -13.55 -20.90 9.84
CA LEU A 232 -13.46 -19.64 10.57
C LEU A 232 -12.39 -19.75 11.68
N GLU A 233 -11.22 -19.16 11.44
CA GLU A 233 -10.10 -19.16 12.40
C GLU A 233 -10.33 -18.12 13.51
N GLU A 234 -10.74 -16.89 13.19
CA GLU A 234 -10.88 -15.82 14.19
C GLU A 234 -12.22 -15.08 14.07
N ILE A 235 -12.86 -14.85 15.22
CA ILE A 235 -14.08 -14.04 15.33
C ILE A 235 -13.75 -12.84 16.21
N LYS A 236 -13.92 -11.62 15.71
CA LYS A 236 -13.74 -10.39 16.49
C LYS A 236 -15.05 -9.65 16.61
N ILE A 237 -15.40 -9.26 17.83
CA ILE A 237 -16.65 -8.58 18.13
C ILE A 237 -16.37 -7.43 19.10
N LEU A 238 -16.85 -6.25 18.74
CA LEU A 238 -16.88 -5.09 19.62
C LEU A 238 -18.32 -4.86 20.12
N PHE A 239 -18.56 -5.12 21.40
CA PHE A 239 -19.82 -4.79 22.08
C PHE A 239 -19.71 -3.47 22.85
N LEU A 240 -20.81 -2.72 22.95
CA LEU A 240 -20.89 -1.62 23.93
C LEU A 240 -21.59 -2.07 25.20
N TYR A 241 -22.67 -2.85 25.09
CA TYR A 241 -23.47 -3.37 26.20
C TYR A 241 -24.01 -4.75 25.83
N PRO A 242 -23.21 -5.83 25.98
CA PRO A 242 -23.62 -7.16 25.57
C PRO A 242 -24.68 -7.74 26.51
N LYS A 243 -25.77 -8.29 25.95
CA LYS A 243 -26.75 -9.06 26.71
C LYS A 243 -26.31 -10.52 26.79
N ARG A 244 -26.62 -11.18 27.92
CA ARG A 244 -26.32 -12.60 28.15
C ARG A 244 -26.78 -13.50 27.01
N ASN A 245 -28.03 -13.36 26.56
CA ASN A 245 -28.61 -14.21 25.52
C ASN A 245 -27.94 -14.03 24.14
N GLU A 246 -27.48 -12.82 23.82
CA GLU A 246 -26.80 -12.54 22.53
C GLU A 246 -25.40 -13.19 22.51
N LEU A 247 -24.68 -13.11 23.63
CA LEU A 247 -23.40 -13.79 23.77
C LEU A 247 -23.54 -15.31 23.79
N SER A 248 -24.58 -15.85 24.43
CA SER A 248 -24.79 -17.30 24.49
C SER A 248 -25.07 -17.88 23.10
N GLU A 249 -25.94 -17.24 22.31
CA GLU A 249 -26.22 -17.68 20.93
C GLU A 249 -24.95 -17.73 20.07
N ILE A 250 -24.05 -16.75 20.21
CA ILE A 250 -22.80 -16.71 19.43
C ILE A 250 -21.86 -17.81 19.90
N ILE A 251 -21.65 -17.94 21.22
CA ILE A 251 -20.73 -18.93 21.78
C ILE A 251 -21.21 -20.35 21.48
N GLU A 252 -22.51 -20.61 21.56
CA GLU A 252 -23.10 -21.93 21.28
C GLU A 252 -23.18 -22.25 19.78
N SER A 253 -22.92 -21.28 18.90
CA SER A 253 -22.88 -21.54 17.46
C SER A 253 -21.75 -22.50 17.07
N GLU A 254 -22.04 -23.39 16.12
CA GLU A 254 -21.06 -24.34 15.57
C GLU A 254 -19.82 -23.60 15.01
N GLN A 255 -20.03 -22.44 14.38
CA GLN A 255 -18.97 -21.60 13.82
C GLN A 255 -18.01 -21.09 14.91
N CYS A 256 -18.53 -20.68 16.07
CA CYS A 256 -17.72 -20.19 17.17
C CYS A 256 -16.98 -21.32 17.88
N GLN A 257 -17.67 -22.43 18.16
CA GLN A 257 -17.07 -23.60 18.80
C GLN A 257 -15.95 -24.23 17.95
N ALA A 258 -16.09 -24.22 16.63
CA ALA A 258 -15.07 -24.69 15.71
C ALA A 258 -13.94 -23.68 15.46
N SER A 259 -14.04 -22.44 15.95
CA SER A 259 -13.07 -21.38 15.67
C SER A 259 -11.79 -21.49 16.51
N ARG A 260 -10.69 -20.91 16.01
CA ARG A 260 -9.40 -20.93 16.73
C ARG A 260 -9.39 -19.97 17.91
N MET A 261 -10.05 -18.82 17.79
CA MET A 261 -10.11 -17.81 18.85
C MET A 261 -11.29 -16.85 18.64
N LEU A 262 -12.11 -16.70 19.68
CA LEU A 262 -13.08 -15.62 19.80
C LEU A 262 -12.42 -14.39 20.45
N HIS A 263 -12.63 -13.19 19.94
CA HIS A 263 -12.12 -11.94 20.52
C HIS A 263 -13.30 -11.02 20.81
N ILE A 264 -13.55 -10.75 22.09
CA ILE A 264 -14.61 -9.86 22.54
C ILE A 264 -13.95 -8.62 23.14
N GLN A 265 -14.31 -7.45 22.64
CA GLN A 265 -13.99 -6.17 23.26
C GLN A 265 -15.29 -5.52 23.72
N SER A 266 -15.34 -5.05 24.96
CA SER A 266 -16.49 -4.34 25.51
C SER A 266 -16.08 -3.13 26.34
N GLY A 267 -16.87 -2.06 26.27
CA GLY A 267 -16.75 -0.89 27.14
C GLY A 267 -17.40 -1.07 28.53
N THR A 268 -18.07 -2.21 28.76
CA THR A 268 -18.69 -2.55 30.05
C THR A 268 -17.66 -2.95 31.10
N CYS A 269 -17.94 -2.61 32.35
CA CYS A 269 -17.16 -3.10 33.48
C CYS A 269 -17.36 -4.62 33.68
N PRO A 270 -16.40 -5.33 34.31
CA PRO A 270 -16.49 -6.77 34.55
C PRO A 270 -17.70 -7.21 35.39
N SER A 271 -18.23 -6.37 36.27
CA SER A 271 -19.40 -6.69 37.11
C SER A 271 -20.71 -6.72 36.33
N GLU A 272 -20.80 -5.97 35.23
CA GLU A 272 -21.99 -5.92 34.36
C GLU A 272 -21.87 -6.87 33.16
N PHE A 273 -20.67 -7.37 32.86
CA PHE A 273 -20.46 -8.30 31.74
C PHE A 273 -20.90 -9.72 32.13
N PRO A 274 -21.67 -10.44 31.29
CA PRO A 274 -22.14 -11.80 31.57
C PRO A 274 -21.00 -12.83 31.37
N LEU A 275 -20.07 -12.86 32.32
CA LEU A 275 -18.87 -13.71 32.29
C LEU A 275 -19.20 -15.21 32.28
N ASP A 276 -20.34 -15.61 32.85
CA ASP A 276 -20.77 -17.00 32.96
C ASP A 276 -20.92 -17.70 31.60
N VAL A 277 -21.29 -16.96 30.56
CA VAL A 277 -21.43 -17.51 29.21
C VAL A 277 -20.10 -18.00 28.64
N LEU A 278 -18.97 -17.41 29.07
CA LEU A 278 -17.64 -17.77 28.59
C LEU A 278 -17.14 -19.13 29.13
N TYR A 279 -17.82 -19.72 30.12
CA TYR A 279 -17.49 -21.07 30.59
C TYR A 279 -17.65 -22.12 29.49
N ASN A 280 -18.55 -21.88 28.53
CA ASN A 280 -18.79 -22.74 27.37
C ASN A 280 -17.91 -22.38 26.17
N CYS A 281 -16.99 -21.41 26.30
CA CYS A 281 -16.12 -20.99 25.20
C CYS A 281 -14.71 -21.58 25.37
N PRO A 282 -14.26 -22.47 24.48
CA PRO A 282 -12.97 -23.15 24.65
C PRO A 282 -11.79 -22.19 24.48
N ARG A 283 -11.91 -21.18 23.61
CA ARG A 283 -10.79 -20.30 23.24
C ARG A 283 -11.24 -18.86 23.02
N PHE A 284 -10.90 -17.95 23.94
CA PHE A 284 -11.33 -16.56 23.83
C PHE A 284 -10.30 -15.52 24.31
N THR A 285 -10.39 -14.32 23.76
CA THR A 285 -9.79 -13.10 24.26
C THR A 285 -10.91 -12.18 24.71
N LEU A 286 -10.83 -11.64 25.92
CA LEU A 286 -11.78 -10.69 26.46
C LEU A 286 -11.07 -9.39 26.80
N ARG A 287 -11.56 -8.26 26.32
CA ARG A 287 -11.07 -6.93 26.71
C ARG A 287 -12.22 -6.10 27.28
N LEU A 288 -12.08 -5.64 28.52
CA LEU A 288 -13.10 -4.84 29.24
C LEU A 288 -12.53 -3.48 29.68
N GLU A 289 -13.41 -2.48 29.84
CA GLU A 289 -13.08 -1.14 30.34
C GLU A 289 -13.84 -0.87 31.66
N GLY A 290 -13.17 -0.41 32.73
CA GLY A 290 -13.86 -0.09 33.98
C GLY A 290 -12.95 0.06 35.20
N LYS A 291 -13.46 0.71 36.26
CA LYS A 291 -12.82 0.78 37.58
C LYS A 291 -13.08 -0.51 38.38
N HIS A 292 -12.17 -0.85 39.28
CA HIS A 292 -12.17 -2.10 40.01
C HIS A 292 -13.16 -2.13 41.18
N GLU A 293 -13.93 -3.21 41.29
CA GLU A 293 -14.26 -3.87 42.57
C GLU A 293 -13.68 -5.30 42.50
N ASP A 294 -12.76 -5.60 43.41
CA ASP A 294 -11.77 -6.68 43.33
C ASP A 294 -12.24 -8.14 43.40
N VAL A 295 -13.55 -8.38 43.51
CA VAL A 295 -14.07 -9.69 43.90
C VAL A 295 -14.34 -10.62 42.71
N TYR A 296 -14.43 -10.11 41.49
CA TYR A 296 -14.87 -10.90 40.33
C TYR A 296 -13.74 -11.63 39.57
N LYS A 297 -12.48 -11.19 39.68
CA LYS A 297 -11.37 -11.73 38.85
C LYS A 297 -10.95 -13.16 39.24
N PRO A 298 -10.62 -13.45 40.52
CA PRO A 298 -10.15 -14.78 40.91
C PRO A 298 -11.28 -15.81 40.88
N ASN A 299 -12.49 -15.42 41.29
CA ASN A 299 -13.66 -16.31 41.31
C ASN A 299 -14.06 -16.76 39.91
N PHE A 300 -14.06 -15.85 38.93
CA PHE A 300 -14.28 -16.21 37.53
C PHE A 300 -13.22 -17.19 37.03
N LEU A 301 -11.92 -16.92 37.24
CA LEU A 301 -10.83 -17.79 36.80
C LEU A 301 -10.83 -19.16 37.49
N LYS A 302 -11.09 -19.21 38.80
CA LYS A 302 -11.26 -20.46 39.55
C LYS A 302 -12.44 -21.27 39.01
N THR A 303 -13.57 -20.61 38.76
CA THR A 303 -14.76 -21.27 38.18
C THR A 303 -14.47 -21.75 36.75
N LEU A 304 -13.74 -20.97 35.95
CA LEU A 304 -13.35 -21.31 34.58
C LEU A 304 -12.40 -22.53 34.55
N MET A 305 -11.44 -22.62 35.47
CA MET A 305 -10.57 -23.80 35.61
C MET A 305 -11.29 -25.05 36.12
N ASN A 306 -12.33 -24.88 36.96
CA ASN A 306 -13.05 -25.99 37.57
C ASN A 306 -14.20 -26.53 36.70
N LYS A 307 -14.92 -25.64 35.99
CA LYS A 307 -16.17 -25.98 35.28
C LYS A 307 -16.14 -25.64 33.79
N GLY A 308 -15.20 -24.81 33.34
CA GLY A 308 -15.17 -24.34 31.95
C GLY A 308 -14.53 -25.36 31.01
N VAL A 309 -14.89 -25.29 29.73
CA VAL A 309 -14.22 -26.05 28.64
C VAL A 309 -12.95 -25.36 28.14
N VAL A 310 -12.41 -24.42 28.92
CA VAL A 310 -11.34 -23.52 28.50
C VAL A 310 -10.07 -24.30 28.16
N GLN A 311 -9.57 -24.06 26.96
CA GLN A 311 -8.25 -24.47 26.49
C GLN A 311 -7.29 -23.29 26.53
N LYS A 312 -7.76 -22.10 26.19
CA LYS A 312 -6.96 -20.88 26.20
C LYS A 312 -7.83 -19.64 26.39
N CYS A 313 -7.56 -18.82 27.40
CA CYS A 313 -8.13 -17.49 27.47
C CYS A 313 -7.08 -16.39 27.73
N VAL A 314 -7.37 -15.20 27.22
CA VAL A 314 -6.56 -14.00 27.41
C VAL A 314 -7.49 -12.85 27.80
N ILE A 315 -7.25 -12.25 28.97
CA ILE A 315 -8.10 -11.19 29.50
C ILE A 315 -7.28 -9.91 29.61
N TYR A 316 -7.74 -8.86 28.95
CA TYR A 316 -7.21 -7.50 29.00
C TYR A 316 -8.15 -6.61 29.78
N MET A 317 -7.61 -5.81 30.70
CA MET A 317 -8.40 -4.81 31.42
C MET A 317 -7.70 -3.46 31.36
N LEU A 318 -8.45 -2.46 30.91
CA LEU A 318 -7.97 -1.10 30.77
C LEU A 318 -8.36 -0.29 32.01
N GLU A 319 -7.35 0.21 32.74
CA GLU A 319 -7.52 0.93 34.00
C GLU A 319 -6.98 2.37 33.88
N PRO A 320 -7.59 3.39 34.52
CA PRO A 320 -7.03 4.73 34.62
C PRO A 320 -5.71 4.73 35.40
N SER A 321 -4.73 5.54 34.98
CA SER A 321 -3.37 5.59 35.55
C SER A 321 -3.28 5.96 37.03
N ASP A 322 -4.34 6.56 37.58
CA ASP A 322 -4.36 7.19 38.90
C ASP A 322 -4.71 6.19 40.02
N ILE A 323 -4.96 4.92 39.67
CA ILE A 323 -5.27 3.83 40.60
C ILE A 323 -4.10 2.85 40.60
N THR A 324 -3.45 2.67 41.75
CA THR A 324 -2.36 1.70 41.93
C THR A 324 -2.95 0.33 42.27
N PHE A 325 -3.23 -0.50 41.25
CA PHE A 325 -3.46 -1.93 41.46
C PHE A 325 -2.21 -2.70 41.05
N SER A 326 -1.67 -3.51 41.96
CA SER A 326 -0.38 -4.18 41.77
C SER A 326 -0.56 -5.62 41.27
N PRO A 327 0.35 -6.15 40.42
CA PRO A 327 0.37 -7.57 40.02
C PRO A 327 0.28 -8.54 41.20
N SER A 328 0.81 -8.14 42.35
CA SER A 328 0.78 -8.87 43.61
C SER A 328 -0.62 -9.15 44.16
N GLU A 329 -1.64 -8.37 43.84
CA GLU A 329 -2.95 -8.49 44.49
C GLU A 329 -3.83 -9.60 43.91
N ILE A 330 -3.83 -9.83 42.58
CA ILE A 330 -4.52 -10.98 41.98
C ILE A 330 -3.79 -12.28 42.34
N LEU A 331 -2.45 -12.27 42.31
CA LEU A 331 -1.66 -13.46 42.64
C LEU A 331 -1.84 -13.90 44.10
N LYS A 332 -2.21 -13.01 45.04
CA LYS A 332 -2.59 -13.38 46.42
C LYS A 332 -3.69 -14.45 46.48
N TYR A 333 -4.62 -14.46 45.53
CA TYR A 333 -5.70 -15.44 45.48
C TYR A 333 -5.30 -16.79 44.87
N PHE A 334 -4.08 -16.88 44.35
CA PHE A 334 -3.47 -18.00 43.61
C PHE A 334 -2.07 -18.32 44.18
N ASN A 335 -1.91 -18.19 45.51
CA ASN A 335 -0.63 -18.33 46.21
C ASN A 335 -0.44 -19.71 46.85
N GLU A 336 -1.08 -20.75 46.32
CA GLU A 336 -0.80 -22.12 46.74
C GLU A 336 0.68 -22.46 46.45
N PRO A 337 1.50 -22.86 47.44
CA PRO A 337 2.92 -23.15 47.26
C PRO A 337 3.19 -24.14 46.13
N GLU A 338 2.32 -25.12 45.95
CA GLU A 338 2.42 -26.19 44.96
C GLU A 338 2.15 -25.71 43.53
N ALA A 339 1.49 -24.56 43.37
CA ALA A 339 1.20 -23.96 42.07
C ALA A 339 2.29 -22.97 41.61
N MET A 340 3.23 -22.59 42.48
CA MET A 340 4.27 -21.61 42.15
C MET A 340 5.35 -22.21 41.23
N VAL A 341 5.80 -21.43 40.24
CA VAL A 341 6.93 -21.81 39.38
C VAL A 341 8.19 -21.14 39.91
N GLN A 342 9.19 -21.95 40.28
CA GLN A 342 10.50 -21.47 40.69
C GLN A 342 11.10 -20.57 39.58
N ASP A 343 11.71 -19.46 39.98
CA ASP A 343 12.31 -18.44 39.10
C ASP A 343 11.36 -17.56 38.26
N ILE A 344 10.03 -17.79 38.27
CA ILE A 344 9.05 -16.95 37.55
C ILE A 344 7.88 -16.54 38.48
N PRO A 345 8.00 -15.44 39.25
CA PRO A 345 7.01 -15.03 40.24
C PRO A 345 5.60 -14.75 39.70
N SER A 346 5.47 -14.44 38.41
CA SER A 346 4.21 -14.10 37.74
C SER A 346 3.45 -15.31 37.16
N LEU A 347 4.00 -16.52 37.30
CA LEU A 347 3.47 -17.74 36.70
C LEU A 347 2.94 -18.70 37.78
N ARG A 348 1.80 -19.33 37.52
CA ARG A 348 1.22 -20.42 38.32
C ARG A 348 0.87 -21.62 37.45
N ARG A 349 1.03 -22.83 37.97
CA ARG A 349 0.69 -24.10 37.30
C ARG A 349 -0.26 -24.91 38.17
N TYR A 350 -1.48 -25.13 37.68
CA TYR A 350 -2.50 -25.93 38.36
C TYR A 350 -2.68 -27.27 37.63
N PRO A 351 -2.28 -28.41 38.21
CA PRO A 351 -2.47 -29.71 37.56
C PRO A 351 -3.97 -30.00 37.39
N ILE A 352 -4.35 -30.60 36.26
CA ILE A 352 -5.72 -31.03 36.01
C ILE A 352 -5.84 -32.48 36.50
N PRO A 353 -6.63 -32.76 37.56
CA PRO A 353 -6.72 -34.10 38.14
C PRO A 353 -7.10 -35.15 37.10
N GLY A 354 -6.40 -36.29 37.11
CA GLY A 354 -6.65 -37.40 36.19
C GLY A 354 -6.11 -37.21 34.76
N THR A 355 -5.29 -36.19 34.50
CA THR A 355 -4.67 -35.95 33.18
C THR A 355 -3.17 -35.63 33.30
N ASN A 356 -2.43 -35.72 32.19
CA ASN A 356 -1.04 -35.25 32.08
C ASN A 356 -0.93 -33.75 31.77
N GLU A 357 -2.00 -33.00 31.99
CA GLU A 357 -2.11 -31.58 31.67
C GLU A 357 -2.17 -30.72 32.92
N PHE A 358 -1.85 -29.45 32.74
CA PHE A 358 -1.97 -28.41 33.76
C PHE A 358 -2.46 -27.11 33.12
N TYR A 359 -3.14 -26.28 33.91
CA TYR A 359 -3.41 -24.90 33.56
C TYR A 359 -2.21 -24.04 33.93
N GLU A 360 -1.70 -23.29 32.96
CA GLU A 360 -0.70 -22.26 33.18
C GLU A 360 -1.40 -20.90 33.25
N LEU A 361 -1.33 -20.25 34.41
CA LEU A 361 -1.85 -18.91 34.66
C LEU A 361 -0.68 -17.93 34.73
N GLU A 362 -0.67 -16.96 33.83
CA GLU A 362 0.37 -15.94 33.72
C GLU A 362 -0.25 -14.54 33.87
N TYR A 363 0.36 -13.72 34.72
CA TYR A 363 -0.01 -12.32 34.90
C TYR A 363 1.07 -11.38 34.36
N ARG A 364 0.70 -10.35 33.60
CA ARG A 364 1.62 -9.30 33.13
C ARG A 364 0.98 -7.91 33.25
N GLU A 365 1.75 -6.94 33.70
CA GLU A 365 1.38 -5.52 33.68
C GLU A 365 2.04 -4.85 32.46
N GLU A 366 1.24 -4.22 31.58
CA GLU A 366 1.73 -3.45 30.44
C GLU A 366 1.57 -1.94 30.69
N VAL A 367 2.69 -1.23 30.83
CA VAL A 367 2.74 0.20 31.20
C VAL A 367 2.36 1.14 30.02
N LYS A 368 2.20 0.63 28.79
CA LYS A 368 1.91 1.44 27.60
C LYS A 368 0.56 1.09 26.97
N SER A 369 -0.49 1.81 27.37
CA SER A 369 -1.82 1.72 26.76
C SER A 369 -1.88 2.26 25.33
N ARG A 370 -2.71 1.64 24.48
CA ARG A 370 -3.07 2.15 23.13
C ARG A 370 -3.94 3.42 23.16
N LYS A 371 -4.55 3.77 24.30
CA LYS A 371 -5.39 4.98 24.48
C LYS A 371 -4.62 6.23 24.94
N GLY A 372 -3.31 6.16 25.15
CA GLY A 372 -2.46 7.28 25.59
C GLY A 372 -1.94 7.11 27.03
N PRO A 373 -1.16 8.09 27.53
CA PRO A 373 -0.36 7.96 28.76
C PRO A 373 -1.16 7.90 30.08
N GLY A 374 -2.48 8.11 30.05
CA GLY A 374 -3.35 8.11 31.24
C GLY A 374 -4.05 6.77 31.55
N PHE A 375 -3.66 5.67 30.90
CA PHE A 375 -4.27 4.34 31.11
C PHE A 375 -3.20 3.25 31.21
N ARG A 376 -3.43 2.24 32.05
CA ARG A 376 -2.65 1.00 32.15
C ARG A 376 -3.46 -0.18 31.61
N GLU A 377 -2.79 -1.20 31.08
CA GLU A 377 -3.44 -2.42 30.61
C GLU A 377 -2.88 -3.64 31.35
N ASN A 378 -3.76 -4.34 32.08
CA ASN A 378 -3.41 -5.55 32.81
C ASN A 378 -3.78 -6.79 31.96
N LEU A 379 -2.88 -7.75 31.90
CA LEU A 379 -3.01 -8.97 31.11
C LEU A 379 -3.02 -10.20 32.01
N VAL A 380 -4.07 -11.02 31.88
CA VAL A 380 -4.14 -12.36 32.46
C VAL A 380 -4.26 -13.39 31.33
N ARG A 381 -3.38 -14.37 31.31
CA ARG A 381 -3.42 -15.49 30.37
C ARG A 381 -3.60 -16.79 31.12
N LEU A 382 -4.56 -17.59 30.69
CA LEU A 382 -4.77 -18.95 31.16
C LEU A 382 -4.69 -19.89 29.96
N GLU A 383 -3.85 -20.92 30.02
CA GLU A 383 -3.69 -21.88 28.93
C GLU A 383 -3.50 -23.29 29.47
N ARG A 384 -4.26 -24.25 28.91
CA ARG A 384 -4.09 -25.68 29.17
C ARG A 384 -2.85 -26.18 28.41
N LYS A 385 -1.90 -26.77 29.12
CA LYS A 385 -0.63 -27.28 28.60
C LYS A 385 -0.38 -28.71 29.08
N HIS A 386 0.41 -29.44 28.32
CA HIS A 386 0.88 -30.78 28.72
C HIS A 386 2.15 -30.64 29.54
N LYS A 387 2.35 -31.50 30.54
CA LYS A 387 3.64 -31.65 31.21
C LYS A 387 4.71 -31.96 30.16
N PRO A 388 5.79 -31.17 30.05
CA PRO A 388 6.89 -31.53 29.17
C PRO A 388 7.50 -32.84 29.70
N HIS A 389 7.58 -33.86 28.86
CA HIS A 389 8.65 -34.83 29.03
C HIS A 389 9.97 -34.07 28.95
N GLU A 390 10.83 -34.29 29.93
CA GLU A 390 12.25 -33.96 29.85
C GLU A 390 12.84 -34.56 28.56
N MET A 391 13.10 -33.71 27.57
CA MET A 391 14.11 -33.91 26.52
C MET A 391 14.68 -32.51 26.27
N ALA A 392 15.89 -32.20 26.74
CA ALA A 392 17.17 -32.66 26.20
C ALA A 392 17.40 -32.15 24.77
N GLU A 393 18.67 -31.90 24.47
CA GLU A 393 19.16 -31.20 23.29
C GLU A 393 18.60 -31.70 21.96
N ARG A 394 18.54 -30.78 20.99
CA ARG A 394 18.05 -30.99 19.62
C ARG A 394 18.71 -32.23 18.98
N ASP A 395 17.95 -33.29 18.81
CA ASP A 395 18.38 -34.41 17.98
C ASP A 395 18.29 -34.01 16.49
N GLN A 396 19.45 -33.72 15.89
CA GLN A 396 19.58 -33.32 14.49
C GLN A 396 19.03 -34.40 13.54
N VAL A 397 19.08 -35.67 13.94
CA VAL A 397 18.59 -36.82 13.16
C VAL A 397 17.06 -36.77 13.01
N VAL A 398 16.34 -36.36 14.05
CA VAL A 398 14.88 -36.19 14.00
C VAL A 398 14.48 -35.09 13.02
N THR A 399 15.25 -34.00 12.97
CA THR A 399 15.04 -32.93 11.99
C THR A 399 15.27 -33.43 10.57
N ARG A 400 16.37 -34.17 10.33
CA ARG A 400 16.72 -34.72 9.01
C ARG A 400 15.70 -35.76 8.52
N ARG A 401 15.17 -36.59 9.41
CA ARG A 401 14.11 -37.57 9.09
C ARG A 401 12.84 -36.89 8.58
N ARG A 402 12.44 -35.75 9.15
CA ARG A 402 11.29 -34.97 8.68
C ARG A 402 11.52 -34.35 7.30
N ILE A 403 12.75 -33.93 6.98
CA ILE A 403 13.09 -33.44 5.64
C ILE A 403 12.95 -34.57 4.62
N LEU A 404 13.38 -35.78 4.97
CA LEU A 404 13.24 -36.96 4.13
C LEU A 404 11.77 -37.32 3.85
N GLU A 405 10.89 -37.21 4.86
CA GLU A 405 9.45 -37.41 4.70
C GLU A 405 8.84 -36.42 3.68
N GLU A 406 9.23 -35.14 3.74
CA GLU A 406 8.76 -34.13 2.77
C GLU A 406 9.33 -34.36 1.36
N PHE A 407 10.59 -34.79 1.25
CA PHE A 407 11.18 -35.19 -0.03
C PHE A 407 10.40 -36.35 -0.66
N GLY A 408 10.02 -37.36 0.14
CA GLY A 408 9.24 -38.50 -0.33
C GLY A 408 7.91 -38.11 -1.00
N LYS A 409 7.28 -37.01 -0.58
CA LYS A 409 6.02 -36.51 -1.18
C LYS A 409 6.20 -35.96 -2.60
N VAL A 410 7.38 -35.46 -2.93
CA VAL A 410 7.66 -34.79 -4.20
C VAL A 410 8.67 -35.53 -5.09
N GLN A 411 9.29 -36.60 -4.58
CA GLN A 411 10.31 -37.40 -5.28
C GLN A 411 9.83 -37.89 -6.66
N MET A 412 8.60 -38.40 -6.77
CA MET A 412 8.04 -38.87 -8.05
C MET A 412 7.88 -37.73 -9.07
N GLN A 413 7.55 -36.52 -8.62
CA GLN A 413 7.42 -35.35 -9.49
C GLN A 413 8.80 -34.85 -9.96
N ILE A 414 9.80 -34.87 -9.08
CA ILE A 414 11.18 -34.53 -9.41
C ILE A 414 11.77 -35.56 -10.38
N ALA A 415 11.50 -36.84 -10.18
CA ALA A 415 11.94 -37.91 -11.08
C ALA A 415 11.33 -37.78 -12.49
N ALA A 416 10.06 -37.34 -12.59
CA ALA A 416 9.39 -37.10 -13.87
C ALA A 416 9.86 -35.82 -14.58
N LYS A 417 10.25 -34.77 -13.82
CA LYS A 417 10.67 -33.45 -14.32
C LYS A 417 11.78 -32.86 -13.45
N PRO A 418 13.05 -33.21 -13.70
CA PRO A 418 14.18 -32.80 -12.87
C PRO A 418 14.30 -31.29 -12.68
N GLU A 419 13.94 -30.48 -13.68
CA GLU A 419 13.99 -29.01 -13.64
C GLU A 419 13.12 -28.37 -12.55
N LEU A 420 12.13 -29.08 -12.02
CA LEU A 420 11.20 -28.57 -11.00
C LEU A 420 11.77 -28.64 -9.56
N TRP A 421 12.93 -29.25 -9.34
CA TRP A 421 13.45 -29.52 -8.00
C TRP A 421 13.55 -28.27 -7.12
N ARG A 422 13.97 -27.12 -7.67
CA ARG A 422 14.09 -25.86 -6.90
C ARG A 422 12.74 -25.38 -6.38
N LYS A 423 11.72 -25.39 -7.25
CA LYS A 423 10.36 -24.98 -6.88
C LYS A 423 9.79 -25.93 -5.83
N LEU A 424 9.89 -27.24 -6.06
CA LEU A 424 9.35 -28.27 -5.17
C LEU A 424 10.08 -28.31 -3.82
N SER A 425 11.38 -28.05 -3.78
CA SER A 425 12.16 -27.96 -2.54
C SER A 425 11.71 -26.78 -1.67
N PHE A 426 11.45 -25.62 -2.27
CA PHE A 426 10.93 -24.45 -1.55
C PHE A 426 9.51 -24.67 -1.01
N GLU A 427 8.64 -25.31 -1.80
CA GLU A 427 7.30 -25.68 -1.35
C GLU A 427 7.35 -26.69 -0.19
N ALA A 428 8.20 -27.72 -0.29
CA ALA A 428 8.41 -28.71 0.77
C ALA A 428 8.93 -28.08 2.07
N HIS A 429 9.88 -27.14 1.99
CA HIS A 429 10.37 -26.38 3.16
C HIS A 429 9.24 -25.61 3.85
N ARG A 430 8.39 -24.96 3.06
CA ARG A 430 7.25 -24.19 3.56
C ARG A 430 6.23 -25.08 4.26
N GLU A 431 5.92 -26.24 3.69
CA GLU A 431 4.99 -27.20 4.31
C GLU A 431 5.57 -27.76 5.62
N LEU A 432 6.85 -28.13 5.65
CA LEU A 432 7.53 -28.55 6.88
C LEU A 432 7.40 -27.51 7.99
N CYS A 433 7.66 -26.24 7.67
CA CYS A 433 7.58 -25.15 8.64
C CYS A 433 6.15 -24.93 9.18
N LYS A 434 5.11 -25.21 8.38
CA LYS A 434 3.71 -25.18 8.85
C LYS A 434 3.40 -26.32 9.81
N VAL A 435 3.86 -27.53 9.51
CA VAL A 435 3.62 -28.74 10.33
C VAL A 435 4.28 -28.62 11.70
N VAL A 436 5.51 -28.11 11.75
CA VAL A 436 6.30 -28.04 13.00
C VAL A 436 5.92 -26.83 13.87
N LYS A 437 5.07 -25.91 13.39
CA LYS A 437 4.55 -24.73 14.13
C LYS A 437 5.65 -23.83 14.74
N TRP A 438 6.87 -23.88 14.22
CA TRP A 438 8.02 -23.07 14.64
C TRP A 438 8.61 -22.39 13.40
N TRP A 439 8.42 -21.08 13.27
CA TRP A 439 8.78 -20.28 12.07
C TRP A 439 10.28 -20.24 11.77
N ASN A 440 11.13 -20.70 12.70
CA ASN A 440 12.58 -20.81 12.56
C ASN A 440 13.07 -22.26 12.79
N PHE A 441 12.25 -23.27 12.50
CA PHE A 441 12.62 -24.68 12.72
C PHE A 441 13.93 -25.06 12.00
N ILE A 442 14.03 -24.71 10.71
CA ILE A 442 15.23 -24.90 9.89
C ILE A 442 15.31 -23.78 8.85
N ASN A 443 16.50 -23.21 8.64
CA ASN A 443 16.70 -22.20 7.59
C ASN A 443 16.70 -22.88 6.21
N TYR A 444 16.32 -22.13 5.17
CA TYR A 444 16.19 -22.71 3.82
C TYR A 444 17.52 -23.29 3.29
N PRO A 445 18.70 -22.67 3.46
CA PRO A 445 19.96 -23.27 3.01
C PRO A 445 20.31 -24.62 3.67
N GLU A 446 19.99 -24.79 4.96
CA GLU A 446 20.15 -26.07 5.66
C GLU A 446 19.16 -27.11 5.13
N PHE A 447 17.90 -26.71 4.93
CA PHE A 447 16.90 -27.59 4.34
C PHE A 447 17.28 -28.02 2.92
N GLU A 448 17.65 -27.06 2.06
CA GLU A 448 17.99 -27.27 0.66
C GLU A 448 19.18 -28.22 0.51
N PHE A 449 20.19 -28.11 1.40
CA PHE A 449 21.32 -29.04 1.45
C PHE A 449 20.87 -30.49 1.64
N TRP A 450 20.09 -30.78 2.70
CA TRP A 450 19.59 -32.13 2.97
C TRP A 450 18.62 -32.62 1.89
N PHE A 451 17.80 -31.73 1.36
CA PHE A 451 16.88 -32.04 0.28
C PHE A 451 17.63 -32.45 -1.00
N LEU A 452 18.68 -31.73 -1.38
CA LEU A 452 19.53 -32.04 -2.53
C LEU A 452 20.25 -33.39 -2.39
N ARG A 453 20.69 -33.70 -1.18
CA ARG A 453 21.29 -35.00 -0.86
C ARG A 453 20.33 -36.15 -1.14
N PHE A 454 19.07 -36.03 -0.72
CA PHE A 454 18.05 -37.04 -0.99
C PHE A 454 17.70 -37.12 -2.49
N VAL A 455 17.67 -35.99 -3.19
CA VAL A 455 17.53 -35.96 -4.67
C VAL A 455 18.64 -36.76 -5.36
N GLN A 456 19.86 -36.72 -4.82
CA GLN A 456 21.03 -37.46 -5.33
C GLN A 456 21.05 -38.93 -4.89
N GLY A 457 20.06 -39.40 -4.12
CA GLY A 457 19.99 -40.75 -3.58
C GLY A 457 20.82 -40.98 -2.31
N ASN A 458 21.35 -39.91 -1.69
CA ASN A 458 22.17 -39.98 -0.48
C ASN A 458 21.30 -39.81 0.78
N PHE A 459 20.84 -40.93 1.35
CA PHE A 459 19.90 -40.95 2.48
C PHE A 459 20.55 -41.07 3.87
N ASP A 460 21.88 -41.00 3.95
CA ASP A 460 22.60 -40.99 5.23
C ASP A 460 22.22 -39.75 6.05
N LEU A 461 21.53 -39.98 7.18
CA LEU A 461 21.06 -38.96 8.10
C LEU A 461 22.12 -38.52 9.11
N ASP A 462 23.25 -39.22 9.23
CA ASP A 462 24.29 -38.94 10.23
C ASP A 462 25.48 -38.16 9.67
N TYR A 463 25.40 -37.77 8.40
CA TYR A 463 26.48 -37.08 7.72
C TYR A 463 26.89 -35.77 8.37
N ASP A 464 28.20 -35.62 8.52
CA ASP A 464 28.83 -34.43 9.04
C ASP A 464 29.14 -33.39 7.96
N ARG A 465 28.31 -32.35 7.94
CA ARG A 465 28.44 -31.19 7.05
C ARG A 465 29.63 -30.29 7.40
N SER A 466 30.33 -30.50 8.52
CA SER A 466 31.51 -29.71 8.90
C SER A 466 32.63 -29.78 7.87
N SER A 467 32.66 -30.86 7.08
CA SER A 467 33.64 -31.13 6.04
C SER A 467 33.30 -30.54 4.66
N ASP A 468 32.08 -30.04 4.47
CA ASP A 468 31.64 -29.50 3.17
C ASP A 468 32.17 -28.07 2.92
N PRO A 469 32.49 -27.73 1.66
CA PRO A 469 32.79 -26.36 1.28
C PRO A 469 31.61 -25.45 1.62
N LYS A 470 31.85 -24.36 2.37
CA LYS A 470 30.80 -23.37 2.65
C LYS A 470 30.23 -22.82 1.35
N VAL A 471 28.91 -22.95 1.18
CA VAL A 471 28.19 -22.35 0.06
C VAL A 471 28.37 -20.84 0.13
N ARG A 472 28.98 -20.25 -0.90
CA ARG A 472 29.14 -18.80 -1.01
C ARG A 472 27.82 -18.20 -1.51
N PRO A 473 27.06 -17.44 -0.69
CA PRO A 473 25.88 -16.73 -1.17
C PRO A 473 26.25 -15.75 -2.29
N LEU A 474 25.25 -15.28 -3.06
CA LEU A 474 25.47 -14.29 -4.10
C LEU A 474 26.17 -13.03 -3.56
N SER A 475 25.91 -12.66 -2.30
CA SER A 475 26.57 -11.55 -1.60
C SER A 475 28.08 -11.71 -1.40
N ASP A 476 28.61 -12.94 -1.51
CA ASP A 476 30.03 -13.27 -1.37
C ASP A 476 30.76 -13.27 -2.72
N LEU A 477 30.09 -12.85 -3.80
CA LEU A 477 30.76 -12.55 -5.06
C LEU A 477 31.81 -11.45 -4.85
N PRO A 478 32.95 -11.53 -5.56
CA PRO A 478 33.95 -10.46 -5.56
C PRO A 478 33.33 -9.09 -5.84
N GLN A 479 33.84 -8.07 -5.14
CA GLN A 479 33.34 -6.69 -5.19
C GLN A 479 33.28 -6.13 -6.62
N ASP A 480 34.30 -6.43 -7.42
CA ASP A 480 34.43 -6.04 -8.83
C ASP A 480 33.34 -6.65 -9.72
N VAL A 481 32.96 -7.90 -9.49
CA VAL A 481 31.84 -8.55 -10.18
C VAL A 481 30.53 -7.86 -9.82
N PHE A 482 30.33 -7.55 -8.53
CA PHE A 482 29.13 -6.87 -8.05
C PHE A 482 29.00 -5.44 -8.58
N GLU A 483 30.10 -4.70 -8.65
CA GLU A 483 30.16 -3.38 -9.25
C GLU A 483 29.80 -3.43 -10.74
N LYS A 484 30.30 -4.43 -11.47
CA LYS A 484 29.96 -4.62 -12.88
C LYS A 484 28.48 -4.95 -13.10
N ILE A 485 27.88 -5.76 -12.21
CA ILE A 485 26.43 -5.96 -12.18
C ILE A 485 25.73 -4.61 -11.98
N GLY A 486 26.13 -3.85 -10.95
CA GLY A 486 25.59 -2.52 -10.67
C GLY A 486 25.65 -1.58 -11.87
N GLU A 487 26.76 -1.57 -12.62
CA GLU A 487 26.94 -0.75 -13.82
C GLU A 487 25.93 -1.06 -14.92
N THR A 488 25.61 -2.34 -15.13
CA THR A 488 24.63 -2.78 -16.14
C THR A 488 23.19 -2.51 -15.73
N LEU A 489 22.90 -2.46 -14.43
CA LEU A 489 21.54 -2.26 -13.94
C LEU A 489 21.06 -0.82 -14.15
N GLU A 490 19.79 -0.70 -14.55
CA GLU A 490 19.11 0.59 -14.58
C GLU A 490 18.92 1.14 -13.17
N LEU A 491 18.72 2.46 -13.06
CA LEU A 491 18.52 3.13 -11.76
C LEU A 491 17.48 2.41 -10.88
N HIS A 492 16.38 1.98 -11.49
CA HIS A 492 15.29 1.34 -10.76
C HIS A 492 15.71 0.01 -10.15
N ASP A 493 16.38 -0.86 -10.91
CA ASP A 493 16.83 -2.17 -10.46
C ASP A 493 17.87 -2.09 -9.34
N ARG A 494 18.80 -1.13 -9.42
CA ARG A 494 19.81 -0.90 -8.38
C ARG A 494 19.16 -0.68 -7.00
N PHE A 495 18.18 0.21 -6.94
CA PHE A 495 17.51 0.53 -5.68
C PHE A 495 16.45 -0.51 -5.26
N GLN A 496 15.98 -1.37 -6.17
CA GLN A 496 15.23 -2.57 -5.80
C GLN A 496 16.15 -3.60 -5.15
N LEU A 497 17.33 -3.85 -5.73
CA LEU A 497 18.34 -4.76 -5.18
C LEU A 497 18.73 -4.34 -3.75
N ARG A 498 18.92 -3.03 -3.53
CA ARG A 498 19.16 -2.43 -2.21
C ARG A 498 18.10 -2.78 -1.15
N ASN A 499 16.88 -3.08 -1.57
CA ASN A 499 15.75 -3.39 -0.69
C ASN A 499 15.56 -4.89 -0.44
N VAL A 500 16.32 -5.76 -1.11
CA VAL A 500 16.16 -7.23 -1.01
C VAL A 500 16.60 -7.77 0.35
N CYS A 501 17.86 -7.55 0.73
CA CYS A 501 18.38 -7.95 2.05
C CYS A 501 19.44 -6.96 2.56
N LYS A 502 19.95 -7.19 3.78
CA LYS A 502 20.98 -6.34 4.39
C LYS A 502 22.31 -6.40 3.63
N ASP A 503 22.69 -7.57 3.11
CA ASP A 503 23.97 -7.75 2.42
C ASP A 503 23.99 -7.04 1.07
N PHE A 504 22.95 -7.23 0.25
CA PHE A 504 22.78 -6.45 -0.99
C PHE A 504 22.69 -4.95 -0.71
N ARG A 505 22.10 -4.53 0.41
CA ARG A 505 22.05 -3.11 0.77
C ARG A 505 23.45 -2.54 0.98
N ILE A 506 24.31 -3.23 1.72
CA ILE A 506 25.70 -2.82 1.95
C ILE A 506 26.44 -2.70 0.61
N GLN A 507 26.26 -3.69 -0.26
CA GLN A 507 26.86 -3.70 -1.59
C GLN A 507 26.39 -2.51 -2.44
N VAL A 508 25.08 -2.29 -2.53
CA VAL A 508 24.52 -1.19 -3.33
C VAL A 508 24.87 0.17 -2.72
N ASP A 509 24.91 0.31 -1.40
CA ASP A 509 25.28 1.55 -0.70
C ASP A 509 26.73 1.98 -1.00
N ASN A 510 27.59 1.05 -1.41
CA ASN A 510 28.94 1.33 -1.88
C ASN A 510 28.99 1.85 -3.31
N TRP A 511 27.95 1.65 -4.12
CA TRP A 511 27.91 2.14 -5.50
C TRP A 511 27.73 3.65 -5.58
N ASP A 512 28.15 4.24 -6.69
CA ASP A 512 27.73 5.58 -7.05
C ASP A 512 26.25 5.55 -7.49
N PRO A 513 25.34 6.27 -6.79
CA PRO A 513 23.93 6.31 -7.19
C PRO A 513 23.75 6.98 -8.57
N LYS A 514 24.70 7.81 -9.02
CA LYS A 514 24.66 8.58 -10.28
C LYS A 514 23.40 9.45 -10.42
N VAL A 515 22.78 9.85 -9.30
CA VAL A 515 21.58 10.69 -9.26
C VAL A 515 21.97 12.13 -8.96
N THR A 516 21.65 13.06 -9.85
CA THR A 516 22.00 14.49 -9.68
C THR A 516 20.80 15.38 -9.41
N LYS A 517 19.62 15.04 -9.95
CA LYS A 517 18.43 15.89 -9.82
C LYS A 517 17.21 15.09 -9.41
N ILE A 518 16.37 15.70 -8.58
CA ILE A 518 15.06 15.17 -8.20
C ILE A 518 14.01 16.27 -8.32
N TYR A 519 12.88 15.96 -8.93
CA TYR A 519 11.71 16.82 -9.02
C TYR A 519 10.52 16.10 -8.42
N TYR A 520 9.74 16.83 -7.65
CA TYR A 520 8.53 16.34 -7.01
C TYR A 520 7.40 17.35 -7.22
N SER A 521 6.30 16.91 -7.84
CA SER A 521 5.07 17.70 -7.92
C SER A 521 3.94 17.08 -7.12
N SER A 522 3.76 15.78 -7.13
CA SER A 522 2.70 15.11 -6.37
C SER A 522 3.13 13.72 -5.92
N ALA A 523 2.29 13.04 -5.12
CA ALA A 523 2.56 11.70 -4.63
C ALA A 523 3.00 10.71 -5.73
N ASN A 524 2.49 10.90 -6.95
CA ASN A 524 2.73 10.05 -8.12
C ASN A 524 3.61 10.71 -9.19
N ASP A 525 3.88 12.01 -9.07
CA ASP A 525 4.72 12.75 -10.02
C ASP A 525 6.08 13.07 -9.39
N TRP A 526 7.00 12.13 -9.61
CA TRP A 526 8.41 12.27 -9.31
C TRP A 526 9.19 12.15 -10.60
N ARG A 527 10.32 12.86 -10.66
CA ARG A 527 11.31 12.69 -11.73
C ARG A 527 12.68 12.63 -11.12
N ILE A 528 13.45 11.59 -11.48
CA ILE A 528 14.83 11.40 -10.99
C ILE A 528 15.76 11.32 -12.19
N TRP A 529 16.78 12.17 -12.21
CA TRP A 529 17.74 12.21 -13.30
C TRP A 529 19.02 11.48 -12.93
N GLN A 530 19.46 10.60 -13.84
CA GLN A 530 20.69 9.85 -13.74
C GLN A 530 21.73 10.35 -14.75
N THR A 531 22.98 10.55 -14.33
CA THR A 531 24.08 11.06 -15.18
C THR A 531 24.95 9.99 -15.81
N SER A 532 24.71 8.69 -15.57
CA SER A 532 25.53 7.60 -16.13
C SER A 532 25.49 7.44 -17.64
N ARG A 533 24.54 8.07 -18.34
CA ARG A 533 24.27 7.83 -19.76
C ARG A 533 24.62 9.08 -20.58
N PRO A 534 25.09 8.93 -21.84
CA PRO A 534 25.36 10.07 -22.73
C PRO A 534 24.17 11.00 -22.92
N ALA A 535 22.94 10.48 -22.79
CA ALA A 535 21.71 11.24 -22.70
C ALA A 535 21.15 11.18 -21.27
N LEU A 536 20.72 12.33 -20.74
CA LEU A 536 20.05 12.44 -19.44
C LEU A 536 18.86 11.46 -19.37
N TYR A 537 18.99 10.43 -18.52
CA TYR A 537 17.89 9.52 -18.24
C TYR A 537 17.04 10.10 -17.11
N CYS A 538 15.76 10.35 -17.40
CA CYS A 538 14.77 10.80 -16.44
C CYS A 538 13.81 9.65 -16.16
N ALA A 539 13.87 9.08 -14.95
CA ALA A 539 12.80 8.19 -14.47
C ALA A 539 11.59 9.06 -14.15
N ASP A 540 10.58 9.07 -15.01
CA ASP A 540 9.32 9.82 -14.88
C ASP A 540 8.10 8.90 -14.71
N ASN A 541 6.95 9.49 -14.37
CA ASN A 541 5.65 8.81 -14.32
C ASN A 541 5.59 7.59 -13.37
N PHE A 542 5.80 7.83 -12.08
CA PHE A 542 5.51 6.84 -11.04
C PHE A 542 4.00 6.68 -10.75
N GLY A 543 3.14 7.26 -11.59
CA GLY A 543 1.71 7.00 -11.59
C GLY A 543 1.40 5.55 -12.01
N LEU A 544 0.17 5.11 -11.70
CA LEU A 544 -0.41 3.82 -12.09
C LEU A 544 -0.46 3.69 -13.64
N ASN A 545 0.68 3.48 -14.27
CA ASN A 545 0.81 3.29 -15.70
C ASN A 545 0.73 1.79 -16.01
N GLU A 546 -0.50 1.25 -16.01
CA GLU A 546 -0.80 -0.08 -16.55
C GLU A 546 -0.79 -0.09 -18.10
N ASN A 547 -0.81 1.08 -18.76
CA ASN A 547 -1.10 1.18 -20.20
C ASN A 547 0.06 1.63 -21.11
N ASN A 548 1.28 1.89 -20.62
CA ASN A 548 2.38 2.33 -21.48
C ASN A 548 3.39 1.20 -21.74
N ARG A 549 3.28 0.54 -22.90
CA ARG A 549 4.15 -0.59 -23.32
C ARG A 549 5.63 -0.21 -23.55
N PHE A 550 5.98 1.08 -23.53
CA PHE A 550 7.31 1.55 -23.90
C PHE A 550 8.23 1.91 -22.72
N ARG A 551 7.72 1.96 -21.48
CA ARG A 551 8.54 2.18 -20.28
C ARG A 551 7.94 1.40 -19.10
N PRO A 552 8.59 0.36 -18.56
CA PRO A 552 8.09 -0.35 -17.39
C PRO A 552 8.06 0.60 -16.18
N GLY A 553 6.88 1.14 -15.87
CA GLY A 553 6.65 2.02 -14.74
C GLY A 553 6.69 1.27 -13.40
N PHE A 554 6.88 2.03 -12.31
CA PHE A 554 6.92 1.50 -10.94
C PHE A 554 5.61 0.82 -10.52
N HIS A 555 5.70 -0.43 -10.06
CA HIS A 555 4.57 -1.18 -9.51
C HIS A 555 4.40 -1.03 -7.98
N ARG A 556 5.17 -0.15 -7.34
CA ARG A 556 5.14 0.14 -5.90
C ARG A 556 4.87 1.62 -5.65
N TYR A 557 4.31 1.92 -4.48
CA TYR A 557 4.10 3.28 -4.01
C TYR A 557 5.40 4.11 -4.15
N PRO A 558 5.41 5.23 -4.90
CA PRO A 558 6.63 5.91 -5.34
C PRO A 558 7.53 6.34 -4.19
N ILE A 559 6.91 6.68 -3.05
CA ILE A 559 7.62 7.07 -1.83
C ILE A 559 8.57 5.98 -1.34
N SER A 560 8.25 4.69 -1.46
CA SER A 560 9.16 3.63 -0.97
C SER A 560 10.48 3.62 -1.74
N PHE A 561 10.40 3.74 -3.06
CA PHE A 561 11.55 3.84 -3.94
C PHE A 561 12.33 5.14 -3.72
N VAL A 562 11.64 6.28 -3.75
CA VAL A 562 12.25 7.58 -3.53
C VAL A 562 12.94 7.64 -2.17
N MET A 563 12.33 7.08 -1.11
CA MET A 563 12.98 6.97 0.19
C MET A 563 14.23 6.09 0.15
N SER A 564 14.27 5.05 -0.69
CA SER A 564 15.49 4.25 -0.90
C SER A 564 16.59 5.11 -1.53
N VAL A 565 16.25 5.92 -2.55
CA VAL A 565 17.18 6.86 -3.19
C VAL A 565 17.68 7.91 -2.19
N LEU A 566 16.78 8.61 -1.51
CA LEU A 566 17.12 9.68 -0.55
C LEU A 566 17.94 9.16 0.66
N LYS A 567 17.76 7.90 1.05
CA LYS A 567 18.53 7.26 2.12
C LYS A 567 19.89 6.72 1.66
N HIS A 568 20.24 6.82 0.39
CA HIS A 568 21.53 6.33 -0.09
C HIS A 568 22.67 7.17 0.49
N PRO A 569 23.71 6.55 1.09
CA PRO A 569 24.76 7.26 1.84
C PRO A 569 25.57 8.20 0.95
N LYS A 570 25.87 7.79 -0.29
CA LYS A 570 26.64 8.57 -1.27
C LYS A 570 25.80 9.54 -2.13
N LEU A 571 24.52 9.74 -1.81
CA LEU A 571 23.67 10.65 -2.59
C LEU A 571 24.10 12.10 -2.40
N GLN A 572 24.44 12.77 -3.51
CA GLN A 572 24.72 14.21 -3.56
C GLN A 572 23.94 14.84 -4.71
N LEU A 573 22.93 15.64 -4.38
CA LEU A 573 22.08 16.27 -5.38
C LEU A 573 22.61 17.65 -5.78
N GLU A 574 22.66 17.90 -7.08
CA GLU A 574 22.87 19.23 -7.64
C GLU A 574 21.63 20.08 -7.52
N LYS A 575 20.45 19.50 -7.78
CA LYS A 575 19.17 20.23 -7.75
C LYS A 575 18.02 19.39 -7.22
N MET A 576 17.24 19.94 -6.31
CA MET A 576 15.95 19.39 -5.87
C MET A 576 14.83 20.40 -6.09
N THR A 577 13.78 20.01 -6.80
CA THR A 577 12.60 20.86 -7.04
C THR A 577 11.36 20.26 -6.39
N ILE A 578 10.62 21.09 -5.68
CA ILE A 578 9.45 20.71 -4.88
C ILE A 578 8.30 21.67 -5.25
N ASP A 579 7.26 21.15 -5.89
CA ASP A 579 6.14 21.95 -6.41
C ASP A 579 4.92 21.94 -5.47
N LEU A 580 4.41 20.78 -5.02
CA LEU A 580 3.29 20.73 -4.04
C LEU A 580 3.68 20.08 -2.70
N GLN A 581 3.72 20.88 -1.63
CA GLN A 581 3.96 20.40 -0.25
C GLN A 581 2.70 19.84 0.44
N GLY A 582 2.01 18.91 -0.24
CA GLY A 582 0.81 18.25 0.26
C GLY A 582 1.07 17.25 1.41
N ILE A 583 0.03 16.53 1.81
CA ILE A 583 0.06 15.53 2.90
C ILE A 583 1.20 14.51 2.71
N MET A 584 1.47 14.13 1.47
CA MET A 584 2.48 13.12 1.15
C MET A 584 3.91 13.62 1.32
N TRP A 585 4.18 14.88 0.98
CA TRP A 585 5.46 15.52 1.28
C TRP A 585 5.72 15.54 2.79
N LYS A 586 4.72 15.91 3.60
CA LYS A 586 4.83 15.89 5.07
C LYS A 586 5.14 14.49 5.61
N LYS A 587 4.53 13.43 5.05
CA LYS A 587 4.83 12.04 5.41
C LYS A 587 6.26 11.66 5.03
N LEU A 588 6.77 12.14 3.89
CA LEU A 588 8.15 11.91 3.46
C LEU A 588 9.15 12.59 4.40
N VAL A 589 8.92 13.87 4.75
CA VAL A 589 9.75 14.61 5.71
C VAL A 589 9.79 13.88 7.06
N LYS A 590 8.64 13.47 7.61
CA LYS A 590 8.60 12.67 8.86
C LYS A 590 9.43 11.37 8.79
N ARG A 591 9.48 10.73 7.62
CA ARG A 591 10.29 9.51 7.42
C ARG A 591 11.78 9.80 7.26
N LEU A 592 12.15 10.96 6.72
CA LEU A 592 13.53 11.44 6.68
C LEU A 592 14.01 11.79 8.09
N ASP A 593 13.18 12.51 8.86
CA ASP A 593 13.43 12.84 10.26
C ASP A 593 13.65 11.59 11.10
N ALA A 594 12.75 10.59 10.99
CA ALA A 594 12.89 9.31 11.69
C ALA A 594 14.14 8.51 11.27
N SER A 595 14.77 8.86 10.15
CA SER A 595 16.04 8.25 9.71
C SER A 595 17.28 9.04 10.10
N ASN A 596 17.13 10.18 10.78
CA ASN A 596 18.20 11.09 11.18
C ASN A 596 19.14 11.47 10.00
N ARG A 597 18.61 11.50 8.77
CA ARG A 597 19.39 11.75 7.56
C ARG A 597 19.07 13.13 7.01
N LYS A 598 20.11 13.97 6.94
CA LYS A 598 20.08 15.23 6.16
C LYS A 598 20.54 14.97 4.72
N LEU A 599 19.94 15.68 3.78
CA LEU A 599 20.21 15.56 2.36
C LEU A 599 21.31 16.56 1.95
N HIS A 600 22.28 16.07 1.19
CA HIS A 600 23.26 16.90 0.51
C HIS A 600 22.64 17.44 -0.79
N VAL A 601 22.24 18.72 -0.80
CA VAL A 601 21.59 19.39 -1.94
C VAL A 601 22.24 20.75 -2.16
N LYS A 602 22.76 21.00 -3.37
CA LYS A 602 23.32 22.32 -3.72
C LYS A 602 22.24 23.36 -4.01
N ASN A 603 21.25 23.02 -4.83
CA ASN A 603 20.20 23.97 -5.23
C ASN A 603 18.82 23.40 -4.90
N VAL A 604 17.99 24.15 -4.17
CA VAL A 604 16.59 23.79 -3.92
C VAL A 604 15.65 24.81 -4.53
N GLU A 605 14.60 24.33 -5.19
CA GLU A 605 13.55 25.17 -5.77
C GLU A 605 12.18 24.76 -5.24
N PHE A 606 11.51 25.66 -4.54
CA PHE A 606 10.13 25.52 -4.08
C PHE A 606 9.21 26.30 -5.02
N GLN A 607 8.39 25.61 -5.81
CA GLN A 607 7.42 26.25 -6.73
C GLN A 607 6.07 26.53 -6.07
N ASN A 608 6.03 26.57 -4.73
CA ASN A 608 4.84 26.51 -3.88
C ASN A 608 3.67 27.41 -4.36
N ARG A 609 2.77 26.81 -5.16
CA ARG A 609 1.56 27.47 -5.66
C ARG A 609 0.42 27.52 -4.64
N GLN A 610 0.64 27.01 -3.42
CA GLN A 610 -0.38 27.01 -2.37
C GLN A 610 -0.41 28.34 -1.60
N ARG A 611 -1.56 28.66 -1.00
CA ARG A 611 -1.77 29.91 -0.24
C ARG A 611 -0.88 30.06 1.00
N ARG A 612 -0.28 29.00 1.54
CA ARG A 612 0.62 29.09 2.70
C ARG A 612 2.01 28.52 2.40
N ALA A 613 3.04 29.25 2.83
CA ALA A 613 4.43 28.90 2.65
C ALA A 613 4.95 28.00 3.76
N ASN A 614 4.52 26.73 3.79
CA ASN A 614 5.08 25.76 4.73
C ASN A 614 6.37 25.15 4.14
N ILE A 615 7.44 25.94 4.06
CA ILE A 615 8.76 25.51 3.53
C ILE A 615 9.60 25.00 4.69
N ASP A 616 9.95 23.72 4.66
CA ASP A 616 10.86 23.10 5.61
C ASP A 616 12.25 22.91 4.98
N LEU A 617 13.29 23.46 5.60
CA LEU A 617 14.69 23.32 5.17
C LEU A 617 15.51 22.39 6.09
N ARG A 618 14.92 21.90 7.19
CA ARG A 618 15.67 21.24 8.28
C ARG A 618 16.31 19.91 7.86
N PHE A 619 15.74 19.25 6.86
CA PHE A 619 16.26 18.00 6.31
C PHE A 619 17.39 18.21 5.29
N MET A 620 17.87 19.45 5.06
CA MET A 620 19.04 19.75 4.23
C MET A 620 20.26 20.11 5.09
N ILE A 621 21.46 19.80 4.60
CA ILE A 621 22.72 20.12 5.29
C ILE A 621 23.03 21.62 5.16
N PRO A 622 23.16 22.38 6.27
CA PRO A 622 23.62 23.77 6.23
C PRO A 622 25.01 23.89 5.60
N GLY A 623 25.27 24.98 4.85
CA GLY A 623 26.56 25.22 4.19
C GLY A 623 26.79 24.45 2.87
N VAL A 624 26.04 23.38 2.63
CA VAL A 624 26.02 22.68 1.32
C VAL A 624 25.05 23.36 0.35
N LEU A 625 23.92 23.86 0.87
CA LEU A 625 22.94 24.63 0.11
C LEU A 625 23.57 25.91 -0.44
N GLU A 626 23.74 25.97 -1.75
CA GLU A 626 24.25 27.13 -2.48
C GLU A 626 23.10 28.08 -2.85
N GLU A 627 22.00 27.55 -3.41
CA GLU A 627 20.86 28.37 -3.85
C GLU A 627 19.53 27.85 -3.28
N ILE A 628 18.73 28.77 -2.74
CA ILE A 628 17.35 28.53 -2.31
C ILE A 628 16.43 29.40 -3.16
N LYS A 629 15.66 28.79 -4.06
CA LYS A 629 14.66 29.48 -4.89
C LYS A 629 13.25 29.18 -4.39
N MET A 630 12.44 30.21 -4.21
CA MET A 630 11.10 30.11 -3.65
C MET A 630 10.12 30.95 -4.45
N PHE A 631 9.00 30.34 -4.85
CA PHE A 631 7.82 31.02 -5.37
C PHE A 631 6.76 31.03 -4.27
N LEU A 632 6.37 32.23 -3.79
CA LEU A 632 5.49 32.42 -2.63
C LEU A 632 4.23 33.19 -3.05
N VAL A 633 3.05 32.56 -3.01
CA VAL A 633 1.80 33.20 -3.46
C VAL A 633 1.24 34.20 -2.45
N ASP A 634 1.23 33.85 -1.15
CA ASP A 634 0.67 34.69 -0.07
C ASP A 634 1.38 34.38 1.27
N PRO A 635 2.69 34.71 1.41
CA PRO A 635 3.46 34.33 2.58
C PRO A 635 3.11 35.22 3.79
N THR A 636 2.98 34.60 4.97
CA THR A 636 2.87 35.35 6.22
C THR A 636 4.25 35.86 6.68
N ARG A 637 4.25 36.83 7.60
CA ARG A 637 5.47 37.33 8.23
C ARG A 637 6.21 36.20 8.95
N GLU A 638 5.47 35.34 9.64
CA GLU A 638 5.98 34.19 10.39
C GLU A 638 6.68 33.19 9.46
N ASP A 639 6.05 32.84 8.33
CA ASP A 639 6.61 31.90 7.34
C ASP A 639 8.00 32.35 6.86
N ILE A 640 8.12 33.63 6.45
CA ILE A 640 9.40 34.17 5.95
C ILE A 640 10.42 34.30 7.09
N THR A 641 9.95 34.62 8.30
CA THR A 641 10.83 34.76 9.47
C THR A 641 11.48 33.43 9.84
N GLU A 642 10.72 32.33 9.81
CA GLU A 642 11.24 30.99 10.07
C GLU A 642 12.31 30.61 9.03
N ILE A 643 12.02 30.83 7.75
CA ILE A 643 12.95 30.52 6.65
C ILE A 643 14.24 31.34 6.78
N VAL A 644 14.14 32.66 6.94
CA VAL A 644 15.31 33.56 7.00
C VAL A 644 16.16 33.27 8.23
N LYS A 645 15.56 32.93 9.36
CA LYS A 645 16.31 32.59 10.59
C LYS A 645 16.99 31.21 10.53
N SER A 646 16.62 30.34 9.60
CA SER A 646 17.23 29.01 9.48
C SER A 646 18.72 29.10 9.16
N GLU A 647 19.50 28.20 9.75
CA GLU A 647 20.94 28.07 9.50
C GLU A 647 21.22 27.82 8.01
N GLN A 648 20.37 27.03 7.35
CA GLN A 648 20.42 26.74 5.93
C GLN A 648 20.34 28.00 5.06
N CYS A 649 19.42 28.92 5.40
CA CYS A 649 19.22 30.17 4.67
C CYS A 649 20.38 31.15 4.91
N GLN A 650 20.85 31.26 6.15
CA GLN A 650 21.97 32.14 6.51
C GLN A 650 23.28 31.70 5.86
N ALA A 651 23.50 30.38 5.70
CA ALA A 651 24.69 29.84 5.06
C ALA A 651 24.63 29.83 3.52
N ALA A 652 23.45 30.00 2.92
CA ALA A 652 23.27 29.92 1.48
C ALA A 652 24.01 31.03 0.71
N LYS A 653 24.49 30.73 -0.50
CA LYS A 653 25.10 31.72 -1.38
C LYS A 653 24.07 32.69 -1.94
N LEU A 654 22.83 32.23 -2.18
CA LEU A 654 21.74 33.06 -2.69
C LEU A 654 20.36 32.55 -2.30
N VAL A 655 19.50 33.46 -1.85
CA VAL A 655 18.07 33.21 -1.62
C VAL A 655 17.23 33.97 -2.64
N TYR A 656 16.62 33.28 -3.60
CA TYR A 656 15.77 33.88 -4.62
C TYR A 656 14.30 33.74 -4.25
N ILE A 657 13.59 34.87 -4.11
CA ILE A 657 12.16 34.93 -3.75
C ILE A 657 11.40 35.58 -4.90
N GLU A 658 10.44 34.84 -5.45
CA GLU A 658 9.48 35.31 -6.42
C GLU A 658 8.07 35.26 -5.81
N SER A 659 7.28 36.32 -6.01
CA SER A 659 5.92 36.37 -5.48
C SER A 659 5.00 37.19 -6.40
N PRO A 660 3.74 36.80 -6.60
CA PRO A 660 2.80 37.59 -7.38
C PRO A 660 2.27 38.81 -6.62
N ILE A 661 2.44 38.90 -5.30
CA ILE A 661 1.94 40.04 -4.52
C ILE A 661 2.75 41.31 -4.78
N ILE A 662 2.10 42.45 -4.61
CA ILE A 662 2.77 43.76 -4.69
C ILE A 662 3.72 43.96 -3.50
N PHE A 663 4.81 44.68 -3.74
CA PHE A 663 5.88 44.91 -2.75
C PHE A 663 5.37 45.49 -1.41
N SER A 664 4.29 46.28 -1.41
CA SER A 664 3.71 46.88 -0.19
C SER A 664 3.06 45.86 0.75
N GLN A 665 2.64 44.71 0.24
CA GLN A 665 2.01 43.64 1.01
C GLN A 665 3.00 42.58 1.49
N PHE A 666 4.20 42.53 0.91
CA PHE A 666 5.23 41.59 1.31
C PHE A 666 5.93 42.07 2.59
N PRO A 667 6.14 41.20 3.60
CA PRO A 667 6.82 41.54 4.85
C PRO A 667 8.35 41.64 4.63
N SER A 668 8.75 42.65 3.86
CA SER A 668 10.13 42.84 3.38
C SER A 668 11.13 43.10 4.50
N ASP A 669 10.68 43.66 5.63
CA ASP A 669 11.54 43.98 6.77
C ASP A 669 12.14 42.74 7.44
N VAL A 670 11.52 41.56 7.28
CA VAL A 670 12.09 40.29 7.75
C VAL A 670 13.45 39.98 7.08
N LEU A 671 13.68 40.52 5.87
CA LEU A 671 14.90 40.30 5.10
C LEU A 671 16.09 41.16 5.57
N TYR A 672 15.94 42.05 6.56
CA TYR A 672 17.09 42.80 7.09
C TYR A 672 18.18 41.89 7.66
N ASN A 673 17.81 40.68 8.10
CA ASN A 673 18.74 39.67 8.59
C ASN A 673 19.18 38.66 7.51
N CYS A 674 18.81 38.85 6.24
CA CYS A 674 19.20 37.96 5.15
C CYS A 674 20.43 38.53 4.43
N PRO A 675 21.59 37.84 4.43
CA PRO A 675 22.82 38.40 3.88
C PRO A 675 22.80 38.48 2.35
N ARG A 676 22.17 37.52 1.66
CA ARG A 676 22.22 37.40 0.20
C ARG A 676 20.87 36.98 -0.37
N PHE A 677 20.18 37.88 -1.06
CA PHE A 677 18.86 37.55 -1.61
C PHE A 677 18.50 38.28 -2.91
N THR A 678 17.58 37.70 -3.68
CA THR A 678 16.98 38.32 -4.87
C THR A 678 15.47 38.33 -4.74
N LEU A 679 14.84 39.46 -5.05
CA LEU A 679 13.39 39.64 -4.97
C LEU A 679 12.78 39.98 -6.33
N LYS A 680 11.75 39.23 -6.71
CA LYS A 680 10.91 39.47 -7.88
C LYS A 680 9.44 39.48 -7.47
N PHE A 681 8.76 40.60 -7.70
CA PHE A 681 7.37 40.80 -7.30
C PHE A 681 6.47 41.07 -8.51
N GLY A 682 5.23 40.61 -8.44
CA GLY A 682 4.15 40.97 -9.37
C GLY A 682 3.58 42.36 -9.10
N GLY A 683 2.79 42.85 -10.08
CA GLY A 683 2.02 44.09 -9.96
C GLY A 683 2.77 45.38 -10.26
N SER A 684 2.14 46.52 -9.94
CA SER A 684 2.60 47.84 -10.36
C SER A 684 3.89 48.29 -9.66
N PRO A 685 4.68 49.17 -10.28
CA PRO A 685 6.01 49.47 -9.78
C PRO A 685 6.01 50.33 -8.51
N ALA A 686 6.25 49.72 -7.35
CA ALA A 686 6.32 50.41 -6.06
C ALA A 686 7.70 51.05 -5.78
N TYR A 687 8.21 51.91 -6.67
CA TYR A 687 9.59 52.45 -6.61
C TYR A 687 9.93 53.13 -5.28
N ARG A 688 9.02 53.97 -4.76
CA ARG A 688 9.23 54.69 -3.50
C ARG A 688 9.40 53.74 -2.31
N LEU A 689 8.60 52.68 -2.25
CA LEU A 689 8.67 51.68 -1.18
C LEU A 689 9.93 50.82 -1.30
N LYS A 690 10.26 50.35 -2.50
CA LYS A 690 11.50 49.62 -2.78
C LYS A 690 12.74 50.44 -2.42
N ALA A 691 12.75 51.73 -2.77
CA ALA A 691 13.84 52.65 -2.42
C ALA A 691 13.94 52.87 -0.91
N LYS A 692 12.82 53.09 -0.21
CA LYS A 692 12.79 53.22 1.26
C LYS A 692 13.31 51.96 1.95
N PHE A 693 12.92 50.79 1.46
CA PHE A 693 13.42 49.50 1.94
C PHE A 693 14.94 49.38 1.76
N LEU A 694 15.47 49.64 0.57
CA LEU A 694 16.92 49.60 0.30
C LEU A 694 17.71 50.58 1.17
N LYS A 695 17.23 51.82 1.35
CA LYS A 695 17.85 52.80 2.26
C LYS A 695 17.89 52.29 3.70
N LYS A 696 16.82 51.65 4.17
CA LYS A 696 16.78 51.05 5.50
C LYS A 696 17.69 49.82 5.60
N LEU A 697 17.77 49.01 4.54
CA LEU A 697 18.65 47.84 4.44
C LEU A 697 20.13 48.23 4.56
N MET A 698 20.55 49.33 3.94
CA MET A 698 21.92 49.86 4.06
C MET A 698 22.25 50.38 5.46
N LYS A 699 21.25 50.90 6.19
CA LYS A 699 21.44 51.47 7.54
C LYS A 699 21.41 50.42 8.65
N GLU A 700 20.49 49.47 8.56
CA GLU A 700 20.14 48.56 9.67
C GLU A 700 20.35 47.07 9.33
N GLY A 701 20.52 46.73 8.05
CA GLY A 701 20.58 45.35 7.58
C GLY A 701 21.98 44.74 7.60
N LYS A 702 22.03 43.41 7.58
CA LYS A 702 23.26 42.60 7.42
C LYS A 702 23.52 42.21 5.97
N VAL A 703 23.01 43.00 5.02
CA VAL A 703 23.07 42.69 3.60
C VAL A 703 24.51 42.72 3.08
N GLN A 704 24.91 41.65 2.41
CA GLN A 704 26.14 41.59 1.62
C GLN A 704 25.82 41.82 0.14
N LYS A 705 24.74 41.23 -0.34
CA LYS A 705 24.28 41.36 -1.72
C LYS A 705 22.78 41.22 -1.82
N CYS A 706 22.08 42.16 -2.44
CA CYS A 706 20.70 41.94 -2.84
C CYS A 706 20.40 42.43 -4.25
N VAL A 707 19.43 41.79 -4.90
CA VAL A 707 18.92 42.17 -6.22
C VAL A 707 17.41 42.32 -6.14
N ILE A 708 16.87 43.45 -6.56
CA ILE A 708 15.42 43.68 -6.58
C ILE A 708 15.00 44.03 -8.01
N TYR A 709 14.06 43.28 -8.57
CA TYR A 709 13.49 43.64 -9.88
C TYR A 709 12.72 44.96 -9.78
N ALA A 710 13.12 45.95 -10.57
CA ALA A 710 12.57 47.30 -10.57
C ALA A 710 12.86 47.99 -11.90
N HIS A 711 12.08 49.01 -12.25
CA HIS A 711 12.37 49.88 -13.40
C HIS A 711 13.43 50.92 -13.02
N CYS A 712 14.18 51.42 -14.02
CA CYS A 712 15.25 52.41 -13.84
C CYS A 712 14.85 53.69 -13.09
N GLN A 713 13.55 54.03 -13.03
CA GLN A 713 13.06 55.21 -12.32
C GLN A 713 13.37 55.17 -10.81
N ILE A 714 13.59 53.99 -10.24
CA ILE A 714 13.98 53.84 -8.83
C ILE A 714 15.28 54.59 -8.50
N LEU A 715 16.21 54.74 -9.45
CA LEU A 715 17.47 55.47 -9.25
C LEU A 715 17.26 56.95 -8.92
N LYS A 716 16.13 57.56 -9.31
CA LYS A 716 15.82 58.95 -8.95
C LYS A 716 15.78 59.17 -7.43
N HIS A 717 15.54 58.11 -6.65
CA HIS A 717 15.54 58.16 -5.19
C HIS A 717 16.95 58.06 -4.55
N PHE A 718 17.99 57.88 -5.37
CA PHE A 718 19.38 57.65 -4.99
C PHE A 718 20.35 58.63 -5.68
N ASN A 719 19.86 59.79 -6.12
CA ASN A 719 20.65 60.81 -6.83
C ASN A 719 21.24 61.85 -5.87
N GLU A 720 21.61 61.46 -4.64
CA GLU A 720 22.40 62.35 -3.78
C GLU A 720 23.74 62.67 -4.49
N PRO A 721 24.16 63.95 -4.59
CA PRO A 721 25.37 64.34 -5.34
C PRO A 721 26.62 63.57 -4.92
N GLU A 722 26.75 63.31 -3.62
CA GLU A 722 27.88 62.59 -2.99
C GLU A 722 27.90 61.09 -3.32
N ALA A 723 26.76 60.51 -3.73
CA ALA A 723 26.64 59.09 -4.07
C ALA A 723 26.82 58.82 -5.57
N MET A 724 26.78 59.85 -6.43
CA MET A 724 26.89 59.71 -7.88
C MET A 724 28.32 59.34 -8.29
N VAL A 725 28.47 58.34 -9.17
CA VAL A 725 29.77 58.00 -9.75
C VAL A 725 29.93 58.66 -11.13
N PRO A 726 30.96 59.50 -11.35
CA PRO A 726 31.21 60.11 -12.66
C PRO A 726 31.33 59.06 -13.77
N ASN A 727 30.76 59.34 -14.94
CA ASN A 727 30.74 58.46 -16.12
C ASN A 727 29.95 57.13 -15.97
N PHE A 728 29.36 56.85 -14.81
CA PHE A 728 28.55 55.64 -14.57
C PHE A 728 27.13 56.01 -14.10
N PRO A 729 26.23 56.45 -15.00
CA PRO A 729 24.90 56.97 -14.63
C PRO A 729 23.99 55.95 -13.95
N SER A 730 24.26 54.64 -14.11
CA SER A 730 23.55 53.54 -13.46
C SER A 730 24.05 53.22 -12.04
N LEU A 731 25.17 53.78 -11.59
CA LEU A 731 25.89 53.38 -10.38
C LEU A 731 25.88 54.46 -9.30
N ARG A 732 25.63 54.07 -8.05
CA ARG A 732 25.76 54.92 -6.85
C ARG A 732 26.62 54.24 -5.80
N ARG A 733 27.38 55.01 -5.02
CA ARG A 733 28.21 54.53 -3.91
C ARG A 733 27.83 55.23 -2.61
N TYR A 734 27.55 54.45 -1.58
CA TYR A 734 27.24 54.95 -0.24
C TYR A 734 28.28 54.44 0.75
N PRO A 735 29.11 55.31 1.36
CA PRO A 735 30.09 54.87 2.35
C PRO A 735 29.41 54.32 3.59
N ILE A 736 30.00 53.29 4.21
CA ILE A 736 29.51 52.74 5.47
C ILE A 736 30.28 53.44 6.62
N PRO A 737 29.59 54.17 7.51
CA PRO A 737 30.27 54.89 8.58
C PRO A 737 31.10 53.95 9.47
N GLY A 738 32.37 54.28 9.68
CA GLY A 738 33.28 53.52 10.54
C GLY A 738 33.92 52.29 9.88
N THR A 739 33.77 52.06 8.58
CA THR A 739 34.50 51.04 7.81
C THR A 739 35.08 51.63 6.53
N ASN A 740 36.00 50.91 5.89
CA ASN A 740 36.47 51.23 4.53
C ASN A 740 35.52 50.73 3.43
N ASP A 741 34.45 50.05 3.83
CA ASP A 741 33.50 49.44 2.92
C ASP A 741 32.47 50.46 2.43
N PHE A 742 31.88 50.20 1.28
CA PHE A 742 30.76 50.98 0.77
C PHE A 742 29.70 50.07 0.15
N TYR A 743 28.48 50.58 0.07
CA TYR A 743 27.42 49.96 -0.70
C TYR A 743 27.40 50.51 -2.12
N GLU A 744 27.50 49.63 -3.11
CA GLU A 744 27.20 49.93 -4.51
C GLU A 744 25.75 49.62 -4.84
N ILE A 745 25.05 50.62 -5.35
CA ILE A 745 23.73 50.46 -5.96
C ILE A 745 23.89 50.63 -7.47
N GLU A 746 23.62 49.56 -8.21
CA GLU A 746 23.71 49.55 -9.67
C GLU A 746 22.38 49.11 -10.29
N TYR A 747 21.90 49.88 -11.26
CA TYR A 747 20.81 49.44 -12.11
C TYR A 747 21.32 48.56 -13.26
N GLN A 748 20.85 47.32 -13.32
CA GLN A 748 21.18 46.33 -14.34
C GLN A 748 19.91 45.88 -15.07
N GLU A 749 19.73 46.36 -16.31
CA GLU A 749 18.62 46.09 -17.24
C GLU A 749 17.19 46.30 -16.70
N LYS A 750 16.76 45.42 -15.78
CA LYS A 750 15.41 45.33 -15.17
C LYS A 750 15.45 45.13 -13.66
N SER A 751 16.61 45.32 -13.04
CA SER A 751 16.82 45.11 -11.61
C SER A 751 17.79 46.15 -11.03
N ILE A 752 17.69 46.35 -9.72
CA ILE A 752 18.65 47.12 -8.94
C ILE A 752 19.43 46.15 -8.06
N ARG A 753 20.75 46.16 -8.20
CA ARG A 753 21.70 45.39 -7.39
C ARG A 753 22.25 46.31 -6.31
N LEU A 754 22.20 45.86 -5.07
CA LEU A 754 22.89 46.45 -3.93
C LEU A 754 23.96 45.46 -3.46
N GLU A 755 25.21 45.89 -3.36
CA GLU A 755 26.31 45.04 -2.93
C GLU A 755 27.25 45.81 -2.01
N ARG A 756 27.67 45.19 -0.90
CA ARG A 756 28.72 45.70 -0.04
C ARG A 756 30.07 45.31 -0.65
N LYS A 757 30.94 46.28 -0.87
CA LYS A 757 32.28 46.10 -1.41
C LYS A 757 33.35 46.65 -0.49
#